data_AF-A0A8J0U512-F1
#
_entry.id   AF-A0A8J0U512-F1
#
_cell.length_a   1.000
_cell.length_b   1.000
_cell.length_c   1.000
_cell.angle_alpha   90.00
_cell.angle_beta   90.00
_cell.angle_gamma   90.00
#
_symmetry.space_group_name_H-M   'P 1'
#
loop_
_entity.id
_entity.type
_entity.pdbx_description
1 polymer ?
#
loop_
_entity_poly.entity_id
_entity_poly.type
_entity_poly.pdbx_seq_one_letter_code
_entity_poly.pdbx_strand_id
1 'polypeptide(L)'
;MKELSAMSQSGDIIIGGVVPVHVDKTYPATSFTEKPSSAICKTFRFENYQRIQALRFAVEEINNDPNLLPNITLGYQIFDSCTVLQRALSGTLQILTGHKEPVPNYRCQQAVPLAAIIGHSISTYSMMLAHILGLYRYPQISHFSTSSLLSDRTQFHSFFRTVPSDAFQSQGLAQLVLHFGWTWVGLVATDNDYGQQGIQMIKRDILNAGACVAFTENIILSQKDRNAPQIALTIKQSTAKAVIFFSTDLDLLFVLDELLRQNISEKILVASEAWATSAFLAIDKYSGILSGTVGFALHSGTIPGFKDFLNSINPSSFLDDELLKTFWEQAFGCKFQEKTNATGPLLKICTGSEELGNIQNSYNDVSGLRVTYNIYTAVQVIAKALHDLSRCIEGDGPFSQGTCANIRKFEPWQLLHYMKQVHLKTGSETEFFFHENGDPTAIYDIINWQFRPLGKIQQVKVGSYDMGATTGNIFSVNISALNWSTGQKEVPQSICSQSCQPGFSKAVLPGKPVCCFECVPCHQSEISNKTDSPYCSKCPWDMWPNSNRDRCLPKPREFLSYEDSLGKTLATASVSSSLVPVAILGLFIHYKITPIVRANNYLLSCLLLVSLSLCFLCSLFFIGYPQPETCHLRQVTFGMVFALCISCILAKTFIVVIAFKATKPDSSLKKWTRPRISYIIVFLCVVIQTFLCMIWLMLSPPFFEENISTKLGVVIVECNDGSSTAFWSMLGYLGLLASVSFFVAFLARRLPDSFNEAKFITFSMGTFLSVWISFIPASVSARGKYTVAMEIFAILSSTWALVVCMFVPKCFIILFRPNMNSREHIMGKERDTDYCPDLEYVFASSDFRKCLKVLVCSLFFRFQFPSAAQVVLLDLIKLCFQENPFGVMSVASVPWDIYQTKQLCICGMWLIFSPPFFEHDTDTKPGIIIVNCSQGSPIAFWCMLGYLGLLATISFIVAFLARRLPDSFNEAKFITFSMLAFLSVWVSFIPAYLCAHGMYTVAMEVFAILSSSWALIVCIFVPKCFIVLFRPQMNSREHLTIKSLGTS
;
A
#
# COMPACT_ATOMS: atom_id res chain seq x y z
N MET A 1 -45.16 36.67 44.29
CA MET A 1 -43.70 36.52 44.10
C MET A 1 -43.04 37.46 45.09
N LYS A 2 -41.86 37.16 45.64
CA LYS A 2 -41.21 38.10 46.60
C LYS A 2 -40.69 39.32 45.82
N GLU A 3 -40.72 40.49 46.45
CA GLU A 3 -40.27 41.77 45.88
C GLU A 3 -38.81 41.68 45.40
N LEU A 4 -38.52 42.25 44.23
CA LEU A 4 -37.17 42.36 43.66
C LEU A 4 -36.77 43.83 43.75
N SER A 5 -35.58 44.12 44.31
CA SER A 5 -35.03 45.47 44.27
C SER A 5 -34.62 45.83 42.83
N ALA A 6 -35.03 47.01 42.38
CA ALA A 6 -34.80 47.52 41.04
C ALA A 6 -34.04 48.84 41.10
N MET A 7 -33.06 49.01 40.21
CA MET A 7 -32.43 50.30 40.00
C MET A 7 -33.33 51.10 39.04
N SER A 8 -33.74 52.31 39.42
CA SER A 8 -34.67 53.09 38.62
C SER A 8 -34.36 54.58 38.60
N GLN A 9 -34.73 55.22 37.50
CA GLN A 9 -34.72 56.67 37.32
C GLN A 9 -36.00 57.08 36.61
N SER A 10 -36.67 58.12 37.12
CA SER A 10 -37.88 58.66 36.50
C SER A 10 -37.56 59.41 35.20
N GLY A 11 -38.48 59.39 34.26
CA GLY A 11 -38.45 60.17 33.02
C GLY A 11 -39.84 60.21 32.38
N ASP A 12 -40.01 61.01 31.33
CA ASP A 12 -41.24 61.05 30.53
C ASP A 12 -41.52 59.72 29.82
N ILE A 13 -40.49 58.92 29.55
CA ILE A 13 -40.58 57.60 28.93
C ILE A 13 -39.61 56.66 29.66
N ILE A 14 -40.04 55.43 29.95
CA ILE A 14 -39.21 54.43 30.65
C ILE A 14 -38.64 53.40 29.67
N ILE A 15 -37.37 53.04 29.88
CA ILE A 15 -36.72 51.87 29.31
C ILE A 15 -36.62 50.77 30.37
N GLY A 16 -37.16 49.59 30.08
CA GLY A 16 -37.01 48.42 30.96
C GLY A 16 -35.67 47.74 30.75
N GLY A 17 -35.13 47.12 31.80
CA GLY A 17 -33.89 46.35 31.76
C GLY A 17 -33.97 45.09 32.60
N VAL A 18 -33.54 43.95 32.06
CA VAL A 18 -33.38 42.70 32.82
C VAL A 18 -32.00 42.12 32.54
N VAL A 19 -31.09 42.29 33.50
CA VAL A 19 -29.65 42.03 33.32
C VAL A 19 -29.15 41.13 34.47
N PRO A 20 -28.28 40.12 34.20
CA PRO A 20 -27.74 39.28 35.25
C PRO A 20 -26.56 39.98 35.95
N VAL A 21 -26.80 40.79 36.98
CA VAL A 21 -25.73 41.43 37.76
C VAL A 21 -25.03 40.40 38.64
N HIS A 22 -25.84 39.59 39.31
CA HIS A 22 -25.36 38.39 39.97
C HIS A 22 -25.43 37.18 39.03
N VAL A 23 -24.50 36.24 39.18
CA VAL A 23 -24.40 35.08 38.28
C VAL A 23 -24.41 33.71 38.94
N ASP A 24 -24.14 33.64 40.24
CA ASP A 24 -24.25 32.40 41.01
C ASP A 24 -25.49 32.43 41.91
N LYS A 25 -26.15 31.28 42.02
CA LYS A 25 -27.40 31.13 42.78
C LYS A 25 -27.41 29.87 43.62
N THR A 26 -28.01 29.97 44.79
CA THR A 26 -28.35 28.80 45.61
C THR A 26 -29.85 28.76 45.87
N TYR A 27 -30.45 27.61 45.58
CA TYR A 27 -31.82 27.32 45.98
C TYR A 27 -31.79 26.78 47.41
N PRO A 28 -32.50 27.39 48.36
CA PRO A 28 -32.67 26.82 49.68
C PRO A 28 -33.37 25.45 49.56
N ALA A 29 -33.07 24.52 50.46
CA ALA A 29 -33.79 23.26 50.52
C ALA A 29 -35.27 23.54 50.84
N THR A 30 -36.18 23.10 49.98
CA THR A 30 -37.62 23.36 50.11
C THR A 30 -38.38 22.04 50.14
N SER A 31 -39.28 21.88 51.11
CA SER A 31 -40.22 20.76 51.15
C SER A 31 -41.27 20.92 50.04
N PHE A 32 -41.79 19.80 49.50
CA PHE A 32 -42.90 19.82 48.54
C PHE A 32 -44.21 20.37 49.15
N THR A 33 -44.29 20.48 50.48
CA THR A 33 -45.43 21.05 51.22
C THR A 33 -45.37 22.57 51.36
N GLU A 34 -44.25 23.19 51.03
CA GLU A 34 -44.03 24.63 51.22
C GLU A 34 -43.78 25.32 49.88
N LYS A 35 -44.20 26.57 49.80
CA LYS A 35 -43.89 27.40 48.63
C LYS A 35 -42.37 27.60 48.57
N PRO A 36 -41.71 27.28 47.43
CA PRO A 36 -40.27 27.40 47.35
C PRO A 36 -39.83 28.84 47.59
N SER A 37 -38.81 28.98 48.42
CA SER A 37 -38.20 30.28 48.73
C SER A 37 -37.41 30.80 47.53
N SER A 38 -37.29 32.13 47.44
CA SER A 38 -36.55 32.76 46.35
C SER A 38 -35.08 32.35 46.38
N ALA A 39 -34.51 32.10 45.21
CA ALA A 39 -33.07 31.82 45.08
C ALA A 39 -32.24 32.95 45.69
N ILE A 40 -31.13 32.58 46.35
CA ILE A 40 -30.17 33.52 46.95
C ILE A 40 -29.07 33.78 45.92
N CYS A 41 -28.78 35.05 45.67
CA CYS A 41 -27.74 35.51 44.75
C CYS A 41 -26.43 35.70 45.50
N LYS A 42 -25.32 35.22 44.92
CA LYS A 42 -24.01 35.24 45.60
C LYS A 42 -22.97 36.10 44.89
N THR A 43 -22.66 35.73 43.65
CA THR A 43 -21.49 36.30 42.94
C THR A 43 -21.89 37.53 42.14
N PHE A 44 -21.45 38.71 42.59
CA PHE A 44 -21.62 39.98 41.89
C PHE A 44 -20.53 40.15 40.81
N ARG A 45 -20.90 40.48 39.56
CA ARG A 45 -19.94 40.69 38.47
C ARG A 45 -19.78 42.17 38.14
N PHE A 46 -18.57 42.69 38.34
CA PHE A 46 -18.19 44.06 37.98
C PHE A 46 -18.44 44.40 36.51
N GLU A 47 -18.15 43.49 35.59
CA GLU A 47 -18.44 43.68 34.15
C GLU A 47 -19.94 43.84 33.88
N ASN A 48 -20.80 43.07 34.58
CA ASN A 48 -22.24 43.16 34.38
C ASN A 48 -22.81 44.45 34.99
N TYR A 49 -22.23 44.91 36.09
CA TYR A 49 -22.54 46.22 36.65
C TYR A 49 -22.07 47.38 35.75
N GLN A 50 -20.87 47.28 35.15
CA GLN A 50 -20.38 48.25 34.15
C GLN A 50 -21.35 48.36 32.96
N ARG A 51 -21.95 47.25 32.51
CA ARG A 51 -22.99 47.27 31.46
C ARG A 51 -24.21 48.09 31.87
N ILE A 52 -24.66 47.97 33.13
CA ILE A 52 -25.73 48.81 33.66
C ILE A 52 -25.30 50.28 33.66
N GLN A 53 -24.07 50.59 34.06
CA GLN A 53 -23.56 51.97 34.00
C GLN A 53 -23.51 52.51 32.57
N ALA A 54 -23.20 51.70 31.57
CA ALA A 54 -23.25 52.13 30.17
C ALA A 54 -24.67 52.47 29.69
N LEU A 55 -25.68 51.74 30.18
CA LEU A 55 -27.09 52.10 29.94
C LEU A 55 -27.42 53.45 30.59
N ARG A 56 -27.02 53.66 31.85
CA ARG A 56 -27.23 54.93 32.57
C ARG A 56 -26.54 56.09 31.86
N PHE A 57 -25.28 55.92 31.50
CA PHE A 57 -24.49 56.90 30.76
C PHE A 57 -25.16 57.27 29.44
N ALA A 58 -25.64 56.28 28.66
CA ALA A 58 -26.35 56.55 27.42
C ALA A 58 -27.62 57.39 27.65
N VAL A 59 -28.40 57.07 28.69
CA VAL A 59 -29.60 57.84 29.03
C VAL A 59 -29.27 59.27 29.44
N GLU A 60 -28.22 59.48 30.24
CA GLU A 60 -27.75 60.81 30.61
C GLU A 60 -27.23 61.61 29.41
N GLU A 61 -26.48 60.97 28.52
CA GLU A 61 -25.98 61.57 27.29
C GLU A 61 -27.15 62.03 26.40
N ILE A 62 -28.16 61.18 26.20
CA ILE A 62 -29.35 61.49 25.39
C ILE A 62 -30.16 62.62 26.04
N ASN A 63 -30.39 62.57 27.35
CA ASN A 63 -31.15 63.62 28.06
C ASN A 63 -30.45 64.99 28.03
N ASN A 64 -29.13 65.01 27.82
CA ASN A 64 -28.34 66.24 27.70
C ASN A 64 -28.13 66.69 26.24
N ASP A 65 -28.52 65.90 25.24
CA ASP A 65 -28.40 66.26 23.82
C ASP A 65 -29.61 67.11 23.37
N PRO A 66 -29.42 68.38 22.98
CA PRO A 66 -30.52 69.23 22.52
C PRO A 66 -31.11 68.81 21.16
N ASN A 67 -30.40 67.98 20.38
CA ASN A 67 -30.82 67.58 19.03
C ASN A 67 -31.61 66.27 19.02
N LEU A 68 -31.41 65.41 20.01
CA LEU A 68 -32.02 64.09 20.11
C LEU A 68 -33.07 64.10 21.24
N LEU A 69 -34.33 63.92 20.89
CA LEU A 69 -35.47 63.96 21.82
C LEU A 69 -35.60 65.27 22.63
N PRO A 70 -35.66 66.45 21.98
CA PRO A 70 -35.81 67.72 22.70
C PRO A 70 -37.10 67.73 23.54
N ASN A 71 -37.02 68.22 24.78
CA ASN A 71 -38.12 68.31 25.75
C ASN A 71 -38.76 66.97 26.17
N ILE A 72 -38.07 65.85 25.97
CA ILE A 72 -38.48 64.52 26.44
C ILE A 72 -37.33 63.90 27.21
N THR A 73 -37.60 63.49 28.45
CA THR A 73 -36.61 62.79 29.29
C THR A 73 -36.81 61.28 29.25
N LEU A 74 -35.71 60.54 29.09
CA LEU A 74 -35.68 59.09 29.23
C LEU A 74 -35.34 58.72 30.68
N GLY A 75 -36.12 57.81 31.24
CA GLY A 75 -35.86 57.11 32.49
C GLY A 75 -35.67 55.61 32.27
N TYR A 76 -35.38 54.87 33.33
CA TYR A 76 -35.17 53.43 33.25
C TYR A 76 -35.62 52.67 34.49
N GLN A 77 -35.88 51.38 34.33
CA GLN A 77 -36.12 50.42 35.42
C GLN A 77 -35.38 49.12 35.13
N ILE A 78 -34.37 48.80 35.94
CA ILE A 78 -33.45 47.68 35.72
C ILE A 78 -33.55 46.68 36.87
N PHE A 79 -33.78 45.42 36.53
CA PHE A 79 -33.88 44.31 37.47
C PHE A 79 -32.70 43.36 37.32
N ASP A 80 -32.16 42.93 38.46
CA ASP A 80 -31.17 41.86 38.50
C ASP A 80 -31.86 40.49 38.36
N SER A 81 -31.59 39.82 37.24
CA SER A 81 -32.12 38.49 36.99
C SER A 81 -31.41 37.40 37.81
N CYS A 82 -30.19 37.67 38.27
CA CYS A 82 -29.37 36.72 39.02
C CYS A 82 -29.12 35.39 38.27
N THR A 83 -29.26 35.37 36.94
CA THR A 83 -29.31 34.15 36.12
C THR A 83 -30.34 33.12 36.62
N VAL A 84 -31.45 33.58 37.20
CA VAL A 84 -32.56 32.74 37.63
C VAL A 84 -33.76 33.05 36.75
N LEU A 85 -34.21 32.04 35.99
CA LEU A 85 -35.27 32.21 35.00
C LEU A 85 -36.55 32.81 35.59
N GLN A 86 -36.97 32.32 36.77
CA GLN A 86 -38.14 32.84 37.48
C GLN A 86 -37.99 34.32 37.88
N ARG A 87 -36.78 34.76 38.27
CA ARG A 87 -36.52 36.17 38.63
C ARG A 87 -36.54 37.06 37.38
N ALA A 88 -35.92 36.61 36.28
CA ALA A 88 -35.97 37.32 35.01
C ALA A 88 -37.43 37.54 34.53
N LEU A 89 -38.25 36.49 34.63
CA LEU A 89 -39.68 36.56 34.34
C LEU A 89 -40.41 37.53 35.27
N SER A 90 -40.16 37.43 36.59
CA SER A 90 -40.78 38.30 37.59
C SER A 90 -40.46 39.77 37.34
N GLY A 91 -39.19 40.10 37.09
CA GLY A 91 -38.76 41.46 36.76
C GLY A 91 -39.39 41.96 35.47
N THR A 92 -39.45 41.13 34.42
CA THR A 92 -40.10 41.49 33.14
C THR A 92 -41.58 41.81 33.35
N LEU A 93 -42.30 41.00 34.12
CA LEU A 93 -43.71 41.24 34.40
C LEU A 93 -43.90 42.51 35.25
N GLN A 94 -43.03 42.78 36.23
CA GLN A 94 -43.09 44.01 37.02
C GLN A 94 -42.86 45.27 36.15
N ILE A 95 -41.94 45.20 35.18
CA ILE A 95 -41.74 46.28 34.19
C ILE A 95 -43.02 46.50 33.37
N LEU A 96 -43.65 45.43 32.88
CA LEU A 96 -44.85 45.52 32.04
C LEU A 96 -46.06 46.09 32.80
N THR A 97 -46.22 45.70 34.06
CA THR A 97 -47.37 46.11 34.89
C THR A 97 -47.13 47.42 35.64
N GLY A 98 -45.89 47.90 35.73
CA GLY A 98 -45.52 49.04 36.57
C GLY A 98 -45.83 48.83 38.06
N HIS A 99 -46.01 47.57 38.49
CA HIS A 99 -46.43 47.24 39.85
C HIS A 99 -45.56 46.15 40.47
N LYS A 100 -45.30 46.27 41.78
CA LYS A 100 -44.46 45.33 42.55
C LYS A 100 -45.00 43.91 42.51
N GLU A 101 -46.32 43.76 42.57
CA GLU A 101 -47.01 42.48 42.34
C GLU A 101 -47.56 42.46 40.91
N PRO A 102 -46.93 41.74 39.98
CA PRO A 102 -47.36 41.79 38.59
C PRO A 102 -48.70 41.08 38.41
N VAL A 103 -49.69 41.81 37.89
CA VAL A 103 -50.97 41.28 37.42
C VAL A 103 -50.98 41.36 35.88
N PRO A 104 -50.92 40.22 35.16
CA PRO A 104 -50.96 40.22 33.70
C PRO A 104 -52.15 41.02 33.15
N ASN A 105 -51.95 41.75 32.05
CA ASN A 105 -52.94 42.66 31.43
C ASN A 105 -53.37 43.88 32.28
N TYR A 106 -52.79 44.12 33.45
CA TYR A 106 -53.10 45.28 34.28
C TYR A 106 -51.85 46.14 34.52
N ARG A 107 -51.93 47.43 34.19
CA ARG A 107 -50.84 48.39 34.40
C ARG A 107 -51.24 49.43 35.44
N CYS A 108 -50.55 49.42 36.59
CA CYS A 108 -50.73 50.40 37.65
C CYS A 108 -49.92 51.66 37.27
N GLN A 109 -50.57 52.83 37.21
CA GLN A 109 -50.08 54.11 36.67
C GLN A 109 -50.18 54.27 35.14
N GLN A 110 -51.30 54.84 34.68
CA GLN A 110 -51.60 55.17 33.27
C GLN A 110 -50.74 56.30 32.65
N ALA A 111 -49.72 56.82 33.33
CA ALA A 111 -49.11 58.11 32.97
C ALA A 111 -47.80 58.04 32.16
N VAL A 112 -46.97 56.99 32.31
CA VAL A 112 -45.61 56.98 31.70
C VAL A 112 -45.47 55.81 30.72
N PRO A 113 -45.25 56.05 29.41
CA PRO A 113 -45.07 54.99 28.42
C PRO A 113 -43.78 54.19 28.66
N LEU A 114 -43.85 52.88 28.40
CA LEU A 114 -42.69 51.99 28.37
C LEU A 114 -42.28 51.83 26.89
N ALA A 115 -41.04 52.20 26.56
CA ALA A 115 -40.56 52.13 25.18
C ALA A 115 -40.21 50.69 24.78
N ALA A 116 -39.22 50.11 25.44
CA ALA A 116 -38.68 48.80 25.11
C ALA A 116 -38.07 48.15 26.35
N ILE A 117 -37.76 46.86 26.25
CA ILE A 117 -37.02 46.13 27.28
C ILE A 117 -35.66 45.71 26.74
N ILE A 118 -34.59 46.14 27.41
CA ILE A 118 -33.22 45.70 27.14
C ILE A 118 -32.92 44.44 27.95
N GLY A 119 -32.47 43.41 27.26
CA GLY A 119 -32.16 42.11 27.85
C GLY A 119 -33.00 40.98 27.24
N HIS A 120 -32.78 39.73 27.63
CA HIS A 120 -31.75 39.28 28.56
C HIS A 120 -30.38 39.16 27.87
N SER A 121 -29.31 38.87 28.62
CA SER A 121 -27.96 38.59 28.09
C SER A 121 -27.70 37.11 27.80
N ILE A 122 -28.70 36.23 27.97
CA ILE A 122 -28.57 34.77 27.79
C ILE A 122 -29.70 34.34 26.87
N SER A 123 -29.38 33.63 25.79
CA SER A 123 -30.34 33.32 24.71
C SER A 123 -31.62 32.63 25.20
N THR A 124 -31.52 31.57 26.02
CA THR A 124 -32.69 30.89 26.62
C THR A 124 -33.62 31.84 27.38
N TYR A 125 -33.05 32.82 28.09
CA TYR A 125 -33.81 33.78 28.89
C TYR A 125 -34.46 34.82 27.97
N SER A 126 -33.73 35.27 26.95
CA SER A 126 -34.25 36.18 25.94
C SER A 126 -35.39 35.57 25.15
N MET A 127 -35.34 34.27 24.82
CA MET A 127 -36.44 33.55 24.16
C MET A 127 -37.71 33.55 25.01
N MET A 128 -37.58 33.26 26.32
CA MET A 128 -38.70 33.33 27.26
C MET A 128 -39.30 34.74 27.32
N LEU A 129 -38.46 35.77 27.43
CA LEU A 129 -38.90 37.17 27.42
C LEU A 129 -39.59 37.52 26.10
N ALA A 130 -39.03 37.08 24.96
CA ALA A 130 -39.50 37.42 23.63
C ALA A 130 -40.88 36.82 23.35
N HIS A 131 -41.17 35.62 23.88
CA HIS A 131 -42.53 35.06 23.80
C HIS A 131 -43.56 35.95 24.52
N ILE A 132 -43.24 36.45 25.71
CA ILE A 132 -44.16 37.29 26.49
C ILE A 132 -44.30 38.68 25.87
N LEU A 133 -43.16 39.31 25.55
CA LEU A 133 -43.14 40.65 24.98
C LEU A 133 -43.72 40.70 23.57
N GLY A 134 -43.56 39.62 22.79
CA GLY A 134 -44.18 39.45 21.48
C GLY A 134 -45.70 39.46 21.54
N LEU A 135 -46.32 38.85 22.56
CA LEU A 135 -47.80 38.88 22.71
C LEU A 135 -48.33 40.32 22.81
N TYR A 136 -47.60 41.18 23.52
CA TYR A 136 -47.94 42.59 23.71
C TYR A 136 -47.28 43.53 22.69
N ARG A 137 -46.50 42.98 21.74
CA ARG A 137 -45.72 43.70 20.72
C ARG A 137 -44.74 44.73 21.29
N TYR A 138 -44.23 44.50 22.51
CA TYR A 138 -43.14 45.33 23.05
C TYR A 138 -41.82 44.96 22.36
N PRO A 139 -41.05 45.96 21.85
CA PRO A 139 -39.70 45.72 21.38
C PRO A 139 -38.81 45.21 22.52
N GLN A 140 -38.13 44.09 22.27
CA GLN A 140 -37.06 43.59 23.12
C GLN A 140 -35.74 43.74 22.39
N ILE A 141 -34.70 44.26 23.05
CA ILE A 141 -33.36 44.39 22.46
C ILE A 141 -32.35 43.67 23.35
N SER A 142 -31.77 42.59 22.84
CA SER A 142 -30.67 41.92 23.53
C SER A 142 -29.31 42.47 23.12
N HIS A 143 -28.42 42.65 24.09
CA HIS A 143 -27.04 43.07 23.87
C HIS A 143 -26.04 41.90 23.93
N PHE A 144 -26.51 40.66 24.13
CA PHE A 144 -25.62 39.48 24.25
C PHE A 144 -26.28 38.12 23.96
N SER A 145 -27.54 38.07 23.51
CA SER A 145 -28.19 36.81 23.11
C SER A 145 -27.95 36.52 21.63
N THR A 146 -27.04 35.61 21.37
CA THR A 146 -26.44 35.36 20.06
C THR A 146 -27.03 34.13 19.34
N SER A 147 -27.84 33.30 20.02
CA SER A 147 -28.45 32.11 19.40
C SER A 147 -29.23 32.47 18.13
N SER A 148 -29.06 31.67 17.09
CA SER A 148 -29.75 31.87 15.81
C SER A 148 -31.26 31.63 15.89
N LEU A 149 -31.74 30.93 16.92
CA LEU A 149 -33.18 30.65 17.10
C LEU A 149 -33.98 31.95 17.23
N LEU A 150 -33.38 32.99 17.80
CA LEU A 150 -33.99 34.30 17.99
C LEU A 150 -34.17 35.11 16.70
N SER A 151 -33.55 34.68 15.59
CA SER A 151 -33.71 35.32 14.27
C SER A 151 -35.02 34.95 13.58
N ASP A 152 -35.76 33.94 14.06
CA ASP A 152 -37.05 33.54 13.47
C ASP A 152 -38.14 34.58 13.75
N ARG A 153 -38.44 35.40 12.75
CA ARG A 153 -39.45 36.46 12.83
C ARG A 153 -40.88 35.97 12.97
N THR A 154 -41.16 34.70 12.64
CA THR A 154 -42.50 34.14 12.82
C THR A 154 -42.82 33.94 14.30
N GLN A 155 -41.82 33.56 15.09
CA GLN A 155 -41.92 33.34 16.52
C GLN A 155 -41.58 34.60 17.33
N PHE A 156 -40.54 35.34 16.92
CA PHE A 156 -39.95 36.45 17.67
C PHE A 156 -40.02 37.79 16.92
N HIS A 157 -41.22 38.17 16.48
CA HIS A 157 -41.44 39.36 15.65
C HIS A 157 -41.10 40.71 16.30
N SER A 158 -41.01 40.78 17.64
CA SER A 158 -40.64 41.99 18.40
C SER A 158 -39.23 41.95 19.01
N PHE A 159 -38.47 40.89 18.75
CA PHE A 159 -37.10 40.74 19.25
C PHE A 159 -36.08 41.40 18.31
N PHE A 160 -35.09 42.07 18.85
CA PHE A 160 -33.94 42.62 18.13
C PHE A 160 -32.69 42.39 18.96
N ARG A 161 -31.53 42.54 18.34
CA ARG A 161 -30.27 42.52 19.08
C ARG A 161 -29.22 43.41 18.46
N THR A 162 -28.35 43.96 19.30
CA THR A 162 -27.21 44.77 18.86
C THR A 162 -25.96 43.94 18.59
N VAL A 163 -26.03 42.63 18.85
CA VAL A 163 -24.96 41.66 18.57
C VAL A 163 -25.31 40.77 17.37
N PRO A 164 -24.32 40.29 16.61
CA PRO A 164 -24.54 39.33 15.54
C PRO A 164 -25.06 37.96 16.00
N SER A 165 -25.61 37.22 15.02
CA SER A 165 -26.07 35.84 15.16
C SER A 165 -24.92 34.83 15.18
N ASP A 166 -25.05 33.79 16.00
CA ASP A 166 -24.15 32.62 16.03
C ASP A 166 -24.08 31.88 14.68
N ALA A 167 -25.07 32.10 13.80
CA ALA A 167 -25.02 31.60 12.43
C ALA A 167 -23.77 32.11 11.69
N PHE A 168 -23.41 33.39 11.87
CA PHE A 168 -22.22 33.96 11.25
C PHE A 168 -20.94 33.58 11.99
N GLN A 169 -20.99 33.46 13.31
CA GLN A 169 -19.87 32.95 14.10
C GLN A 169 -19.52 31.51 13.73
N SER A 170 -20.51 30.65 13.51
CA SER A 170 -20.30 29.26 13.12
C SER A 170 -19.60 29.17 11.76
N GLN A 171 -20.02 29.99 10.80
CA GLN A 171 -19.34 30.11 9.50
C GLN A 171 -17.90 30.62 9.66
N GLY A 172 -17.69 31.66 10.46
CA GLY A 172 -16.37 32.22 10.72
C GLY A 172 -15.43 31.25 11.43
N LEU A 173 -15.92 30.48 12.41
CA LEU A 173 -15.16 29.43 13.09
C LEU A 173 -14.82 28.28 12.15
N ALA A 174 -15.71 27.89 11.23
CA ALA A 174 -15.39 26.90 10.20
C ALA A 174 -14.31 27.42 9.24
N GLN A 175 -14.35 28.70 8.85
CA GLN A 175 -13.29 29.33 8.07
C GLN A 175 -11.95 29.37 8.83
N LEU A 176 -11.98 29.62 10.15
CA LEU A 176 -10.79 29.57 11.01
C LEU A 176 -10.17 28.16 11.03
N VAL A 177 -10.99 27.11 11.16
CA VAL A 177 -10.55 25.71 11.10
C VAL A 177 -9.86 25.41 9.76
N LEU A 178 -10.45 25.84 8.65
CA LEU A 178 -9.85 25.70 7.32
C LEU A 178 -8.56 26.48 7.16
N HIS A 179 -8.53 27.73 7.64
CA HIS A 179 -7.36 28.61 7.52
C HIS A 179 -6.12 27.99 8.18
N PHE A 180 -6.30 27.28 9.29
CA PHE A 180 -5.22 26.57 9.97
C PHE A 180 -4.93 25.16 9.44
N GLY A 181 -5.64 24.71 8.40
CA GLY A 181 -5.48 23.38 7.82
C GLY A 181 -5.90 22.25 8.77
N TRP A 182 -6.77 22.53 9.74
CA TRP A 182 -7.27 21.54 10.68
C TRP A 182 -8.39 20.71 10.03
N THR A 183 -8.25 19.39 10.06
CA THR A 183 -9.23 18.44 9.51
C THR A 183 -9.89 17.57 10.58
N TRP A 184 -9.44 17.68 11.83
CA TRP A 184 -9.90 16.86 12.95
C TRP A 184 -10.04 17.69 14.22
N VAL A 185 -11.27 18.00 14.63
CA VAL A 185 -11.55 18.91 15.76
C VAL A 185 -12.55 18.34 16.75
N GLY A 186 -12.41 18.66 18.03
CA GLY A 186 -13.40 18.34 19.07
C GLY A 186 -14.40 19.48 19.25
N LEU A 187 -15.65 19.16 19.63
CA LEU A 187 -16.67 20.15 19.95
C LEU A 187 -17.21 19.93 21.37
N VAL A 188 -17.33 21.00 22.15
CA VAL A 188 -17.94 21.00 23.48
C VAL A 188 -18.91 22.18 23.58
N ALA A 189 -20.11 21.97 24.10
CA ALA A 189 -21.07 23.05 24.29
C ALA A 189 -21.96 22.86 25.53
N THR A 190 -22.56 23.94 26.01
CA THR A 190 -23.56 23.86 27.10
C THR A 190 -24.87 23.20 26.63
N ASP A 191 -25.55 22.48 27.51
CA ASP A 191 -26.81 21.77 27.22
C ASP A 191 -28.08 22.67 27.20
N ASN A 192 -27.93 23.94 26.80
CA ASN A 192 -29.02 24.93 26.67
C ASN A 192 -29.23 25.37 25.20
N ASP A 193 -30.22 26.23 24.95
CA ASP A 193 -30.57 26.67 23.58
C ASP A 193 -29.43 27.40 22.84
N TYR A 194 -28.52 28.04 23.57
CA TYR A 194 -27.32 28.66 23.00
C TYR A 194 -26.32 27.60 22.55
N GLY A 195 -25.85 26.77 23.48
CA GLY A 195 -24.81 25.78 23.20
C GLY A 195 -25.28 24.69 22.22
N GLN A 196 -26.52 24.20 22.36
CA GLN A 196 -27.05 23.17 21.47
C GLN A 196 -27.30 23.69 20.05
N GLN A 197 -27.83 24.90 19.89
CA GLN A 197 -27.98 25.46 18.55
C GLN A 197 -26.60 25.76 17.93
N GLY A 198 -25.71 26.38 18.69
CA GLY A 198 -24.35 26.71 18.24
C GLY A 198 -23.56 25.48 17.80
N ILE A 199 -23.57 24.40 18.59
CA ILE A 199 -22.83 23.17 18.27
C ILE A 199 -23.35 22.48 17.02
N GLN A 200 -24.66 22.51 16.76
CA GLN A 200 -25.24 21.95 15.54
C GLN A 200 -24.83 22.76 14.30
N MET A 201 -24.84 24.09 14.40
CA MET A 201 -24.44 24.99 13.32
C MET A 201 -22.96 24.82 12.96
N ILE A 202 -22.06 24.92 13.94
CA ILE A 202 -20.63 24.78 13.70
C ILE A 202 -20.28 23.37 13.20
N LYS A 203 -20.92 22.33 13.72
CA LYS A 203 -20.73 20.95 13.24
C LYS A 203 -21.08 20.85 11.75
N ARG A 204 -22.22 21.40 11.34
CA ARG A 204 -22.64 21.40 9.93
C ARG A 204 -21.64 22.19 9.07
N ASP A 205 -21.23 23.36 9.51
CA ASP A 205 -20.37 24.25 8.73
C ASP A 205 -18.93 23.68 8.60
N ILE A 206 -18.40 23.00 9.63
CA ILE A 206 -17.13 22.25 9.58
C ILE A 206 -17.20 21.08 8.59
N LEU A 207 -18.29 20.32 8.60
CA LEU A 207 -18.48 19.20 7.68
C LEU A 207 -18.58 19.68 6.23
N ASN A 208 -19.31 20.77 5.99
CA ASN A 208 -19.41 21.40 4.67
C ASN A 208 -18.08 21.96 4.17
N ALA A 209 -17.24 22.41 5.10
CA ALA A 209 -15.88 22.88 4.83
C ALA A 209 -14.92 21.74 4.45
N GLY A 210 -15.27 20.47 4.70
CA GLY A 210 -14.44 19.30 4.38
C GLY A 210 -13.57 18.79 5.54
N ALA A 211 -13.81 19.28 6.77
CA ALA A 211 -13.17 18.79 8.00
C ALA A 211 -14.13 17.87 8.78
N CYS A 212 -13.60 17.10 9.73
CA CYS A 212 -14.37 16.16 10.52
C CYS A 212 -14.34 16.47 12.02
N VAL A 213 -15.39 16.02 12.71
CA VAL A 213 -15.54 16.17 14.16
C VAL A 213 -15.16 14.87 14.87
N ALA A 214 -14.21 14.97 15.80
CA ALA A 214 -13.67 13.85 16.56
C ALA A 214 -14.63 13.36 17.65
N PHE A 215 -15.21 14.30 18.37
CA PHE A 215 -16.20 14.06 19.41
C PHE A 215 -17.08 15.31 19.59
N THR A 216 -18.23 15.11 20.19
CA THR A 216 -19.18 16.17 20.55
C THR A 216 -19.63 15.88 21.98
N GLU A 217 -19.34 16.78 22.91
CA GLU A 217 -19.70 16.64 24.32
C GLU A 217 -20.56 17.81 24.78
N ASN A 218 -21.50 17.51 25.69
CA ASN A 218 -22.36 18.51 26.29
C ASN A 218 -21.99 18.73 27.75
N ILE A 219 -21.86 19.99 28.17
CA ILE A 219 -21.72 20.40 29.56
C ILE A 219 -23.13 20.40 30.17
N ILE A 220 -23.40 19.46 31.08
CA ILE A 220 -24.72 19.18 31.63
C ILE A 220 -24.98 20.10 32.83
N LEU A 221 -25.80 21.14 32.63
CA LEU A 221 -26.04 22.18 33.65
C LEU A 221 -26.76 21.66 34.91
N SER A 222 -27.46 20.53 34.80
CA SER A 222 -28.18 19.90 35.92
C SER A 222 -27.28 19.15 36.91
N GLN A 223 -26.07 18.74 36.49
CA GLN A 223 -25.13 17.99 37.34
C GLN A 223 -24.22 18.92 38.15
N LYS A 224 -23.91 18.55 39.39
CA LYS A 224 -23.12 19.41 40.32
C LYS A 224 -21.73 19.76 39.78
N ASP A 225 -21.07 18.80 39.14
CA ASP A 225 -19.74 18.91 38.53
C ASP A 225 -19.80 19.10 37.01
N ARG A 226 -21.01 19.31 36.45
CA ARG A 226 -21.23 19.53 35.02
C ARG A 226 -20.57 18.47 34.13
N ASN A 227 -20.62 17.20 34.56
CA ASN A 227 -19.96 16.04 33.91
C ASN A 227 -18.50 16.29 33.48
N ALA A 228 -17.80 17.23 34.12
CA ALA A 228 -16.46 17.65 33.73
C ALA A 228 -15.45 16.49 33.70
N PRO A 229 -15.45 15.51 34.64
CA PRO A 229 -14.54 14.38 34.59
C PRO A 229 -14.65 13.56 33.30
N GLN A 230 -15.87 13.37 32.79
CA GLN A 230 -16.13 12.65 31.55
C GLN A 230 -15.66 13.45 30.34
N ILE A 231 -15.96 14.75 30.30
CA ILE A 231 -15.53 15.64 29.21
C ILE A 231 -14.00 15.68 29.13
N ALA A 232 -13.32 15.84 30.27
CA ALA A 232 -11.87 15.83 30.34
C ALA A 232 -11.28 14.49 29.87
N LEU A 233 -11.90 13.36 30.23
CA LEU A 233 -11.50 12.04 29.76
C LEU A 233 -11.62 11.92 28.23
N THR A 234 -12.76 12.34 27.64
CA THR A 234 -12.97 12.35 26.20
C THR A 234 -11.92 13.22 25.48
N ILE A 235 -11.66 14.44 26.00
CA ILE A 235 -10.64 15.35 25.45
C ILE A 235 -9.24 14.71 25.52
N LYS A 236 -8.91 14.06 26.63
CA LYS A 236 -7.60 13.41 26.85
C LYS A 236 -7.38 12.23 25.91
N GLN A 237 -8.40 11.40 25.69
CA GLN A 237 -8.32 10.22 24.82
C GLN A 237 -8.34 10.56 23.33
N SER A 238 -8.90 11.72 22.96
CA SER A 238 -8.97 12.16 21.57
C SER A 238 -7.62 12.59 21.01
N THR A 239 -7.36 12.22 19.75
CA THR A 239 -6.21 12.68 18.97
C THR A 239 -6.35 14.11 18.47
N ALA A 240 -7.56 14.69 18.50
CA ALA A 240 -7.77 16.09 18.12
C ALA A 240 -7.02 17.03 19.07
N LYS A 241 -6.24 17.96 18.52
CA LYS A 241 -5.55 19.01 19.28
C LYS A 241 -6.39 20.26 19.46
N ALA A 242 -7.16 20.63 18.43
CA ALA A 242 -8.08 21.77 18.50
C ALA A 242 -9.46 21.34 19.01
N VAL A 243 -9.97 22.05 20.03
CA VAL A 243 -11.28 21.81 20.64
C VAL A 243 -12.05 23.12 20.72
N ILE A 244 -13.23 23.17 20.09
CA ILE A 244 -14.08 24.35 20.04
C ILE A 244 -15.11 24.30 21.17
N PHE A 245 -15.20 25.38 21.94
CA PHE A 245 -16.11 25.51 23.06
C PHE A 245 -17.18 26.57 22.79
N PHE A 246 -18.43 26.10 22.68
CA PHE A 246 -19.65 26.92 22.62
C PHE A 246 -20.30 26.96 24.01
N SER A 247 -19.73 27.75 24.92
CA SER A 247 -20.10 27.76 26.34
C SER A 247 -20.00 29.18 26.90
N THR A 248 -20.68 29.43 28.03
CA THR A 248 -20.36 30.60 28.85
C THR A 248 -19.10 30.37 29.66
N ASP A 249 -18.47 31.45 30.14
CA ASP A 249 -17.27 31.39 30.96
C ASP A 249 -17.47 30.66 32.30
N LEU A 250 -18.65 30.80 32.91
CA LEU A 250 -19.00 30.15 34.18
C LEU A 250 -19.18 28.63 34.05
N ASP A 251 -19.83 28.18 32.98
CA ASP A 251 -20.05 26.75 32.75
C ASP A 251 -18.76 26.06 32.31
N LEU A 252 -17.92 26.78 31.55
CA LEU A 252 -16.61 26.30 31.11
C LEU A 252 -15.62 26.14 32.28
N LEU A 253 -15.76 26.95 33.33
CA LEU A 253 -14.89 26.91 34.52
C LEU A 253 -14.76 25.50 35.11
N PHE A 254 -15.87 24.76 35.20
CA PHE A 254 -15.90 23.39 35.74
C PHE A 254 -15.05 22.44 34.90
N VAL A 255 -15.11 22.59 33.57
CA VAL A 255 -14.30 21.79 32.65
C VAL A 255 -12.83 22.18 32.76
N LEU A 256 -12.51 23.48 32.82
CA LEU A 256 -11.13 23.96 32.96
C LEU A 256 -10.47 23.49 34.26
N ASP A 257 -11.20 23.52 35.38
CA ASP A 257 -10.72 23.00 36.66
C ASP A 257 -10.37 21.52 36.59
N GLU A 258 -11.19 20.74 35.89
CA GLU A 258 -10.95 19.32 35.70
C GLU A 258 -9.79 19.05 34.73
N LEU A 259 -9.65 19.84 33.65
CA LEU A 259 -8.51 19.76 32.74
C LEU A 259 -7.19 20.06 33.47
N LEU A 260 -7.18 21.06 34.36
CA LEU A 260 -6.04 21.35 35.25
C LEU A 260 -5.77 20.16 36.17
N ARG A 261 -6.80 19.61 36.83
CA ARG A 261 -6.66 18.49 37.77
C ARG A 261 -6.07 17.24 37.10
N GLN A 262 -6.37 17.01 35.82
CA GLN A 262 -5.86 15.89 35.03
C GLN A 262 -4.57 16.19 34.24
N ASN A 263 -3.98 17.38 34.40
CA ASN A 263 -2.80 17.87 33.68
C ASN A 263 -2.94 17.81 32.14
N ILE A 264 -4.08 18.26 31.61
CA ILE A 264 -4.34 18.34 30.17
C ILE A 264 -4.07 19.77 29.68
N SER A 265 -2.86 20.02 29.15
CA SER A 265 -2.42 21.35 28.67
C SER A 265 -2.04 21.40 27.19
N GLU A 266 -1.93 20.25 26.51
CA GLU A 266 -1.47 20.17 25.10
C GLU A 266 -2.55 20.47 24.05
N LYS A 267 -3.75 20.87 24.47
CA LYS A 267 -4.88 21.16 23.59
C LYS A 267 -4.93 22.65 23.27
N ILE A 268 -5.34 22.98 22.05
CA ILE A 268 -5.67 24.35 21.65
C ILE A 268 -7.17 24.52 21.85
N LEU A 269 -7.55 25.43 22.73
CA LEU A 269 -8.95 25.76 22.89
C LEU A 269 -9.33 26.83 21.87
N VAL A 270 -10.52 26.67 21.29
CA VAL A 270 -11.11 27.64 20.38
C VAL A 270 -12.35 28.23 21.04
N ALA A 271 -12.33 29.54 21.28
CA ALA A 271 -13.34 30.23 22.06
C ALA A 271 -14.50 30.76 21.21
N SER A 272 -15.71 30.60 21.73
CA SER A 272 -16.88 31.35 21.29
C SER A 272 -16.83 32.79 21.83
N GLU A 273 -17.61 33.67 21.22
CA GLU A 273 -17.81 35.06 21.63
C GLU A 273 -18.21 35.24 23.09
N ALA A 274 -18.87 34.24 23.67
CA ALA A 274 -19.30 34.26 25.06
C ALA A 274 -18.15 34.32 26.07
N TRP A 275 -16.96 33.81 25.74
CA TRP A 275 -15.83 33.73 26.68
C TRP A 275 -14.47 34.12 26.10
N ALA A 276 -14.37 34.41 24.79
CA ALA A 276 -13.12 34.80 24.13
C ALA A 276 -12.43 36.03 24.77
N THR A 277 -13.17 36.88 25.48
CA THR A 277 -12.63 38.04 26.21
C THR A 277 -13.00 38.03 27.70
N SER A 278 -13.17 36.85 28.30
CA SER A 278 -13.52 36.73 29.72
C SER A 278 -12.36 37.19 30.61
N ALA A 279 -12.52 38.28 31.35
CA ALA A 279 -11.53 38.67 32.36
C ALA A 279 -11.55 37.72 33.57
N PHE A 280 -12.68 37.04 33.80
CA PHE A 280 -12.85 36.06 34.88
C PHE A 280 -11.95 34.83 34.70
N LEU A 281 -11.78 34.36 33.46
CA LEU A 281 -10.89 33.24 33.14
C LEU A 281 -9.43 33.67 32.89
N ALA A 282 -9.18 34.96 32.67
CA ALA A 282 -7.85 35.53 32.43
C ALA A 282 -7.01 35.71 33.71
N ILE A 283 -6.97 34.66 34.55
CA ILE A 283 -6.19 34.61 35.79
C ILE A 283 -5.05 33.60 35.68
N ASP A 284 -4.00 33.79 36.47
CA ASP A 284 -2.76 33.01 36.41
C ASP A 284 -2.99 31.50 36.56
N LYS A 285 -4.00 31.09 37.34
CA LYS A 285 -4.41 29.68 37.53
C LYS A 285 -4.66 28.95 36.20
N TYR A 286 -5.30 29.60 35.23
CA TYR A 286 -5.69 28.98 33.96
C TYR A 286 -4.72 29.29 32.82
N SER A 287 -3.70 30.12 33.06
CA SER A 287 -2.74 30.57 32.05
C SER A 287 -2.09 29.42 31.27
N GLY A 288 -1.73 28.32 31.96
CA GLY A 288 -1.10 27.15 31.34
C GLY A 288 -1.98 26.38 30.35
N ILE A 289 -3.32 26.49 30.45
CA ILE A 289 -4.25 25.83 29.52
C ILE A 289 -4.79 26.82 28.49
N LEU A 290 -5.05 28.06 28.89
CA LEU A 290 -5.67 29.07 28.02
C LEU A 290 -4.67 29.78 27.12
N SER A 291 -3.37 29.68 27.38
CA SER A 291 -2.33 30.24 26.49
C SER A 291 -2.49 29.69 25.07
N GLY A 292 -2.47 30.56 24.07
CA GLY A 292 -2.67 30.21 22.68
C GLY A 292 -4.10 29.89 22.26
N THR A 293 -5.09 30.10 23.14
CA THR A 293 -6.51 30.08 22.76
C THR A 293 -6.76 31.11 21.66
N VAL A 294 -7.52 30.72 20.65
CA VAL A 294 -7.98 31.62 19.58
C VAL A 294 -9.50 31.62 19.57
N GLY A 295 -10.14 32.76 19.33
CA GLY A 295 -11.59 32.80 19.31
C GLY A 295 -12.16 34.05 18.69
N PHE A 296 -13.47 33.99 18.47
CA PHE A 296 -14.23 35.12 17.96
C PHE A 296 -14.68 35.95 19.14
N ALA A 297 -14.54 37.27 19.05
CA ALA A 297 -15.07 38.22 20.01
C ALA A 297 -15.95 39.24 19.29
N LEU A 298 -17.04 39.66 19.93
CA LEU A 298 -17.88 40.75 19.41
C LEU A 298 -17.03 41.99 19.17
N HIS A 299 -17.25 42.71 18.06
CA HIS A 299 -16.46 43.90 17.73
C HIS A 299 -16.36 44.89 18.90
N SER A 300 -15.15 45.44 19.12
CA SER A 300 -14.91 46.43 20.17
C SER A 300 -15.28 47.83 19.68
N GLY A 301 -16.00 48.58 20.52
CA GLY A 301 -16.31 49.99 20.29
C GLY A 301 -15.76 50.90 21.39
N THR A 302 -15.75 52.20 21.12
CA THR A 302 -15.33 53.24 22.08
C THR A 302 -16.54 54.06 22.51
N ILE A 303 -16.68 54.32 23.81
CA ILE A 303 -17.71 55.21 24.36
C ILE A 303 -16.98 56.45 24.94
N PRO A 304 -17.00 57.61 24.24
CA PRO A 304 -16.35 58.83 24.73
C PRO A 304 -16.90 59.26 26.09
N GLY A 305 -16.05 59.78 26.98
CA GLY A 305 -16.47 60.26 28.32
C GLY A 305 -16.89 59.17 29.33
N PHE A 306 -17.09 57.93 28.91
CA PHE A 306 -17.59 56.86 29.78
C PHE A 306 -16.66 56.56 30.96
N LYS A 307 -15.34 56.64 30.77
CA LYS A 307 -14.37 56.44 31.85
C LYS A 307 -14.53 57.49 32.94
N ASP A 308 -14.70 58.74 32.54
CA ASP A 308 -14.86 59.87 33.46
C ASP A 308 -16.19 59.74 34.21
N PHE A 309 -17.25 59.32 33.51
CA PHE A 309 -18.53 58.99 34.12
C PHE A 309 -18.41 57.89 35.18
N LEU A 310 -17.76 56.76 34.86
CA LEU A 310 -17.57 55.66 35.82
C LEU A 310 -16.86 56.11 37.10
N ASN A 311 -15.87 56.98 36.97
CA ASN A 311 -15.10 57.54 38.10
C ASN A 311 -15.90 58.57 38.91
N SER A 312 -16.93 59.19 38.33
CA SER A 312 -17.76 60.20 39.00
C SER A 312 -18.82 59.61 39.95
N ILE A 313 -19.09 58.31 39.85
CA ILE A 313 -20.15 57.65 40.63
C ILE A 313 -19.77 57.60 42.11
N ASN A 314 -20.68 58.07 42.97
CA ASN A 314 -20.50 58.07 44.42
C ASN A 314 -21.75 57.52 45.16
N PRO A 315 -21.59 56.72 46.24
CA PRO A 315 -22.70 56.25 47.07
C PRO A 315 -23.54 57.36 47.72
N SER A 316 -22.94 58.52 48.03
CA SER A 316 -23.62 59.67 48.65
C SER A 316 -24.72 60.29 47.77
N SER A 317 -24.63 60.13 46.45
CA SER A 317 -25.67 60.54 45.51
C SER A 317 -26.87 59.59 45.44
N PHE A 318 -26.77 58.36 45.97
CA PHE A 318 -27.79 57.31 45.79
C PHE A 318 -27.93 56.41 47.04
N LEU A 319 -28.54 56.97 48.09
CA LEU A 319 -28.67 56.31 49.41
C LEU A 319 -29.47 54.99 49.41
N ASP A 320 -30.29 54.73 48.39
CA ASP A 320 -31.18 53.56 48.30
C ASP A 320 -30.76 52.51 47.26
N ASP A 321 -29.65 52.69 46.53
CA ASP A 321 -29.19 51.74 45.51
C ASP A 321 -28.41 50.56 46.12
N GLU A 322 -29.07 49.42 46.31
CA GLU A 322 -28.46 48.18 46.84
C GLU A 322 -27.33 47.63 45.97
N LEU A 323 -27.41 47.79 44.64
CA LEU A 323 -26.39 47.29 43.71
C LEU A 323 -25.12 48.14 43.81
N LEU A 324 -25.27 49.47 43.91
CA LEU A 324 -24.14 50.38 44.13
C LEU A 324 -23.45 50.11 45.47
N LYS A 325 -24.22 49.91 46.54
CA LYS A 325 -23.65 49.52 47.85
C LYS A 325 -22.84 48.24 47.75
N THR A 326 -23.42 47.19 47.14
CA THR A 326 -22.75 45.90 46.96
C THR A 326 -21.47 46.03 46.14
N PHE A 327 -21.51 46.79 45.04
CA PHE A 327 -20.33 47.09 44.22
C PHE A 327 -19.24 47.77 45.05
N TRP A 328 -19.60 48.83 45.79
CA TRP A 328 -18.65 49.64 46.55
C TRP A 328 -17.95 48.83 47.65
N GLU A 329 -18.73 48.04 48.39
CA GLU A 329 -18.20 47.13 49.43
C GLU A 329 -17.20 46.13 48.86
N GLN A 330 -17.51 45.52 47.70
CA GLN A 330 -16.64 44.55 47.05
C GLN A 330 -15.42 45.20 46.40
N ALA A 331 -15.56 46.38 45.80
CA ALA A 331 -14.47 47.08 45.12
C ALA A 331 -13.40 47.57 46.10
N PHE A 332 -13.79 48.03 47.29
CA PHE A 332 -12.88 48.60 48.30
C PHE A 332 -12.58 47.66 49.48
N GLY A 333 -13.20 46.47 49.52
CA GLY A 333 -13.06 45.48 50.60
C GLY A 333 -13.54 46.02 51.95
N CYS A 334 -14.64 46.78 51.95
CA CYS A 334 -15.19 47.45 53.13
C CYS A 334 -16.68 47.08 53.32
N LYS A 335 -17.28 47.48 54.44
CA LYS A 335 -18.72 47.34 54.68
C LYS A 335 -19.35 48.67 55.11
N PHE A 336 -20.55 48.97 54.61
CA PHE A 336 -21.35 50.06 55.16
C PHE A 336 -21.94 49.63 56.51
N GLN A 337 -22.01 50.55 57.48
CA GLN A 337 -22.47 50.22 58.81
C GLN A 337 -24.01 50.08 58.81
N GLU A 338 -24.52 48.86 58.95
CA GLU A 338 -25.92 48.64 59.29
C GLU A 338 -26.19 49.07 60.74
N LYS A 339 -27.41 49.50 61.05
CA LYS A 339 -27.84 50.00 62.37
C LYS A 339 -27.81 48.96 63.52
N THR A 340 -26.97 47.93 63.46
CA THR A 340 -26.86 46.89 64.48
C THR A 340 -25.41 46.62 64.88
N ASN A 341 -25.18 46.66 66.19
CA ASN A 341 -23.89 46.42 66.85
C ASN A 341 -23.32 45.04 66.48
N ALA A 342 -22.28 45.01 65.65
CA ALA A 342 -21.48 43.81 65.43
C ALA A 342 -20.03 44.06 65.87
N THR A 343 -19.67 43.52 67.04
CA THR A 343 -18.30 43.36 67.53
C THR A 343 -17.65 42.15 66.86
N GLY A 344 -16.78 42.41 65.88
CA GLY A 344 -15.91 41.45 65.20
C GLY A 344 -14.64 42.15 64.68
N PRO A 345 -13.53 41.43 64.40
CA PRO A 345 -12.21 42.03 64.25
C PRO A 345 -12.12 42.95 63.01
N LEU A 346 -11.67 44.19 63.23
CA LEU A 346 -11.19 45.21 62.28
C LEU A 346 -11.82 45.20 60.86
N LEU A 347 -13.15 45.24 60.75
CA LEU A 347 -13.80 45.49 59.46
C LEU A 347 -13.56 46.94 59.01
N LYS A 348 -12.95 47.12 57.83
CA LYS A 348 -12.80 48.43 57.17
C LYS A 348 -14.19 48.97 56.84
N ILE A 349 -14.50 50.15 57.37
CA ILE A 349 -15.81 50.81 57.15
C ILE A 349 -15.76 51.56 55.81
N CYS A 350 -16.81 51.44 55.00
CA CYS A 350 -16.95 52.25 53.79
C CYS A 350 -17.42 53.67 54.16
N THR A 351 -16.68 54.68 53.70
CA THR A 351 -16.97 56.11 53.90
C THR A 351 -17.85 56.69 52.80
N GLY A 352 -17.84 56.07 51.60
CA GLY A 352 -18.48 56.58 50.40
C GLY A 352 -17.67 57.66 49.68
N SER A 353 -16.50 58.05 50.20
CA SER A 353 -15.58 59.00 49.57
C SER A 353 -14.32 58.34 49.02
N GLU A 354 -14.27 57.01 48.95
CA GLU A 354 -13.18 56.28 48.34
C GLU A 354 -13.04 56.59 46.84
N GLU A 355 -11.80 56.66 46.35
CA GLU A 355 -11.51 57.09 44.98
C GLU A 355 -11.51 55.90 44.00
N LEU A 356 -12.50 55.87 43.10
CA LEU A 356 -12.63 54.84 42.07
C LEU A 356 -11.46 54.84 41.07
N GLY A 357 -10.88 56.01 40.78
CA GLY A 357 -9.78 56.15 39.81
C GLY A 357 -8.53 55.35 40.15
N ASN A 358 -8.33 54.99 41.42
CA ASN A 358 -7.17 54.24 41.88
C ASN A 358 -7.36 52.72 41.82
N ILE A 359 -8.57 52.22 41.53
CA ILE A 359 -8.83 50.78 41.43
C ILE A 359 -8.66 50.31 39.98
N GLN A 360 -7.84 49.29 39.79
CA GLN A 360 -7.72 48.57 38.52
C GLN A 360 -8.48 47.25 38.59
N ASN A 361 -9.71 47.23 38.05
CA ASN A 361 -10.53 46.04 37.91
C ASN A 361 -11.36 46.12 36.61
N SER A 362 -12.16 45.09 36.32
CA SER A 362 -12.98 45.02 35.10
C SER A 362 -14.13 46.03 35.03
N TYR A 363 -14.41 46.77 36.12
CA TYR A 363 -15.38 47.87 36.10
C TYR A 363 -14.76 49.15 35.49
N ASN A 364 -13.50 49.47 35.81
CA ASN A 364 -12.82 50.67 35.31
C ASN A 364 -12.10 50.46 33.96
N ASP A 365 -12.01 49.22 33.48
CA ASP A 365 -11.39 48.92 32.19
C ASP A 365 -12.33 49.28 31.02
N VAL A 366 -11.96 50.31 30.28
CA VAL A 366 -12.65 50.80 29.08
C VAL A 366 -11.83 50.60 27.80
N SER A 367 -10.71 49.89 27.87
CA SER A 367 -9.75 49.77 26.76
C SER A 367 -10.27 48.95 25.57
N GLY A 368 -11.28 48.11 25.78
CA GLY A 368 -11.86 47.23 24.75
C GLY A 368 -13.32 46.88 25.03
N LEU A 369 -14.20 47.88 25.07
CA LEU A 369 -15.63 47.70 25.37
C LEU A 369 -16.34 46.95 24.23
N ARG A 370 -16.91 45.77 24.53
CA ARG A 370 -17.60 44.91 23.56
C ARG A 370 -19.08 44.77 23.92
N VAL A 371 -19.40 43.94 24.90
CA VAL A 371 -20.78 43.76 25.39
C VAL A 371 -21.33 45.08 25.97
N THR A 372 -20.49 45.84 26.66
CA THR A 372 -20.79 47.17 27.20
C THR A 372 -21.09 48.19 26.08
N TYR A 373 -20.41 48.09 24.93
CA TYR A 373 -20.71 48.94 23.77
C TYR A 373 -22.07 48.57 23.13
N ASN A 374 -22.40 47.28 23.10
CA ASN A 374 -23.66 46.80 22.54
C ASN A 374 -24.88 47.18 23.40
N ILE A 375 -24.75 47.28 24.72
CA ILE A 375 -25.84 47.79 25.58
C ILE A 375 -26.02 49.30 25.43
N TYR A 376 -24.93 50.06 25.32
CA TYR A 376 -24.97 51.49 24.98
C TYR A 376 -25.68 51.72 23.63
N THR A 377 -25.30 50.94 22.62
CA THR A 377 -25.93 50.97 21.29
C THR A 377 -27.43 50.66 21.35
N ALA A 378 -27.86 49.73 22.22
CA ALA A 378 -29.27 49.38 22.38
C ALA A 378 -30.11 50.57 22.87
N VAL A 379 -29.57 51.39 23.78
CA VAL A 379 -30.23 52.62 24.25
C VAL A 379 -30.30 53.65 23.13
N GLN A 380 -29.21 53.85 22.39
CA GLN A 380 -29.14 54.77 21.25
C GLN A 380 -30.16 54.40 20.16
N VAL A 381 -30.34 53.10 19.89
CA VAL A 381 -31.37 52.58 18.97
C VAL A 381 -32.79 52.95 19.45
N ILE A 382 -33.09 52.76 20.74
CA ILE A 382 -34.41 53.11 21.29
C ILE A 382 -34.64 54.61 21.17
N ALA A 383 -33.65 55.43 21.53
CA ALA A 383 -33.73 56.88 21.46
C ALA A 383 -33.96 57.37 20.02
N LYS A 384 -33.25 56.78 19.04
CA LYS A 384 -33.43 57.08 17.62
C LYS A 384 -34.82 56.70 17.13
N ALA A 385 -35.33 55.52 17.48
CA ALA A 385 -36.67 55.10 17.11
C ALA A 385 -37.75 56.03 17.70
N LEU A 386 -37.58 56.46 18.95
CA LEU A 386 -38.46 57.46 19.58
C LEU A 386 -38.34 58.83 18.90
N HIS A 387 -37.13 59.22 18.50
CA HIS A 387 -36.91 60.48 17.80
C HIS A 387 -37.58 60.49 16.43
N ASP A 388 -37.47 59.40 15.67
CA ASP A 388 -38.12 59.26 14.37
C ASP A 388 -39.64 59.24 14.52
N LEU A 389 -40.16 58.58 15.57
CA LEU A 389 -41.58 58.64 15.93
C LEU A 389 -42.02 60.08 16.22
N SER A 390 -41.21 60.88 16.92
CA SER A 390 -41.52 62.28 17.25
C SER A 390 -41.46 63.24 16.06
N ARG A 391 -40.72 62.88 15.00
CA ARG A 391 -40.55 63.69 13.79
C ARG A 391 -41.50 63.30 12.65
N CYS A 392 -42.40 62.35 12.91
CA CYS A 392 -43.44 61.96 11.98
C CYS A 392 -44.30 63.16 11.57
N ILE A 393 -44.64 63.24 10.29
CA ILE A 393 -45.46 64.32 9.71
C ILE A 393 -46.87 63.77 9.47
N GLU A 394 -47.88 64.39 10.10
CA GLU A 394 -49.29 64.03 9.91
C GLU A 394 -49.68 64.16 8.43
N GLY A 395 -50.35 63.13 7.88
CA GLY A 395 -50.66 62.98 6.46
C GLY A 395 -49.73 62.02 5.72
N ASP A 396 -48.45 61.99 6.11
CA ASP A 396 -47.41 61.09 5.56
C ASP A 396 -46.98 60.01 6.58
N GLY A 397 -47.70 59.88 7.69
CA GLY A 397 -47.39 58.94 8.76
C GLY A 397 -47.58 57.47 8.34
N PRO A 398 -46.84 56.52 8.96
CA PRO A 398 -46.85 55.12 8.57
C PRO A 398 -48.10 54.33 9.02
N PHE A 399 -49.02 54.97 9.76
CA PHE A 399 -50.20 54.34 10.32
C PHE A 399 -51.47 54.66 9.52
N SER A 400 -52.59 54.03 9.89
CA SER A 400 -53.87 54.16 9.17
C SER A 400 -54.24 55.62 8.93
N GLN A 401 -54.62 55.94 7.69
CA GLN A 401 -54.97 57.31 7.26
C GLN A 401 -53.82 58.34 7.30
N GLY A 402 -52.56 57.89 7.27
CA GLY A 402 -51.40 58.80 7.27
C GLY A 402 -51.09 59.41 8.64
N THR A 403 -51.57 58.79 9.72
CA THR A 403 -51.49 59.34 11.08
C THR A 403 -50.14 59.06 11.76
N CYS A 404 -49.74 59.93 12.69
CA CYS A 404 -48.55 59.76 13.53
C CYS A 404 -48.89 59.29 14.95
N ALA A 405 -47.92 58.66 15.62
CA ALA A 405 -48.06 58.26 17.02
C ALA A 405 -47.64 59.41 17.96
N ASN A 406 -48.32 59.54 19.10
CA ASN A 406 -47.94 60.51 20.12
C ASN A 406 -46.83 59.95 21.01
N ILE A 407 -45.67 60.61 21.04
CA ILE A 407 -44.50 60.19 21.83
C ILE A 407 -44.78 60.03 23.34
N ARG A 408 -45.77 60.73 23.91
CA ARG A 408 -46.14 60.61 25.34
C ARG A 408 -47.17 59.50 25.60
N LYS A 409 -47.80 58.92 24.57
CA LYS A 409 -48.92 57.97 24.69
C LYS A 409 -48.95 56.90 23.57
N PHE A 410 -47.81 56.52 23.02
CA PHE A 410 -47.76 55.55 21.92
C PHE A 410 -48.04 54.13 22.41
N GLU A 411 -48.57 53.31 21.52
CA GLU A 411 -48.71 51.87 21.71
C GLU A 411 -47.41 51.14 21.34
N PRO A 412 -47.09 49.99 21.97
CA PRO A 412 -45.81 49.30 21.77
C PRO A 412 -45.53 48.93 20.30
N TRP A 413 -46.58 48.54 19.57
CA TRP A 413 -46.48 48.18 18.16
C TRP A 413 -46.19 49.38 17.24
N GLN A 414 -46.52 50.62 17.66
CA GLN A 414 -46.19 51.83 16.92
C GLN A 414 -44.70 52.10 16.98
N LEU A 415 -44.10 52.01 18.18
CA LEU A 415 -42.65 52.12 18.32
C LEU A 415 -41.92 50.96 17.62
N LEU A 416 -42.49 49.74 17.67
CA LEU A 416 -41.96 48.58 16.95
C LEU A 416 -41.81 48.81 15.44
N HIS A 417 -42.67 49.63 14.82
CA HIS A 417 -42.53 50.02 13.41
C HIS A 417 -41.23 50.81 13.18
N TYR A 418 -41.01 51.88 13.94
CA TYR A 418 -39.82 52.73 13.81
C TYR A 418 -38.54 51.96 14.19
N MET A 419 -38.61 51.08 15.18
CA MET A 419 -37.51 50.18 15.56
C MET A 419 -36.98 49.35 14.39
N LYS A 420 -37.84 48.90 13.46
CA LYS A 420 -37.44 48.11 12.29
C LYS A 420 -36.68 48.92 11.24
N GLN A 421 -36.78 50.24 11.28
CA GLN A 421 -36.25 51.17 10.28
C GLN A 421 -35.15 52.07 10.87
N VAL A 422 -34.57 51.70 12.01
CA VAL A 422 -33.51 52.49 12.63
C VAL A 422 -32.25 52.44 11.79
N HIS A 423 -31.73 53.62 11.47
CA HIS A 423 -30.40 53.85 10.91
C HIS A 423 -29.64 54.79 11.84
N LEU A 424 -28.46 54.37 12.28
CA LEU A 424 -27.60 55.10 13.21
C LEU A 424 -26.18 55.18 12.66
N LYS A 425 -25.55 56.35 12.75
CA LYS A 425 -24.10 56.45 12.58
C LYS A 425 -23.45 56.22 13.93
N THR A 426 -22.61 55.20 14.02
CA THR A 426 -21.80 54.95 15.22
C THR A 426 -20.56 55.83 15.20
N GLY A 427 -19.89 56.01 16.35
CA GLY A 427 -18.70 56.86 16.48
C GLY A 427 -17.51 56.49 15.58
N SER A 428 -17.56 55.32 14.91
CA SER A 428 -16.63 54.84 13.90
C SER A 428 -17.02 55.19 12.45
N GLU A 429 -18.00 56.08 12.23
CA GLU A 429 -18.61 56.43 10.92
C GLU A 429 -19.32 55.27 10.19
N THR A 430 -19.34 54.08 10.78
CA THR A 430 -20.09 52.92 10.27
C THR A 430 -21.58 53.03 10.57
N GLU A 431 -22.40 52.69 9.58
CA GLU A 431 -23.85 52.70 9.72
C GLU A 431 -24.35 51.41 10.40
N PHE A 432 -25.12 51.57 11.48
CA PHE A 432 -25.83 50.50 12.18
C PHE A 432 -27.30 50.51 11.76
N PHE A 433 -27.81 49.34 11.37
CA PHE A 433 -29.21 49.10 11.04
C PHE A 433 -29.58 47.64 11.31
N PHE A 434 -30.88 47.35 11.36
CA PHE A 434 -31.39 45.98 11.49
C PHE A 434 -31.75 45.40 10.12
N HIS A 435 -31.27 44.18 9.85
CA HIS A 435 -31.72 43.40 8.70
C HIS A 435 -33.12 42.83 8.94
N GLU A 436 -33.71 42.19 7.93
CA GLU A 436 -35.07 41.59 7.99
C GLU A 436 -35.26 40.69 9.22
N ASN A 437 -34.21 39.97 9.62
CA ASN A 437 -34.19 39.04 10.75
C ASN A 437 -34.05 39.72 12.13
N GLY A 438 -33.83 41.04 12.21
CA GLY A 438 -33.63 41.76 13.48
C GLY A 438 -32.23 41.74 14.03
N ASP A 439 -31.31 41.29 13.18
CA ASP A 439 -29.90 41.16 13.46
C ASP A 439 -29.15 42.34 12.84
N PRO A 440 -28.04 42.79 13.43
CA PRO A 440 -27.15 43.75 12.82
C PRO A 440 -26.20 43.03 11.84
N THR A 441 -25.44 43.81 11.07
CA THR A 441 -24.34 43.28 10.25
C THR A 441 -23.31 42.57 11.13
N ALA A 442 -22.85 41.40 10.69
CA ALA A 442 -21.95 40.57 11.48
C ALA A 442 -20.49 41.00 11.37
N ILE A 443 -19.96 41.50 12.50
CA ILE A 443 -18.58 41.94 12.65
C ILE A 443 -18.00 41.34 13.93
N TYR A 444 -16.89 40.62 13.80
CA TYR A 444 -16.14 40.02 14.90
C TYR A 444 -14.66 40.39 14.83
N ASP A 445 -14.05 40.52 16.00
CA ASP A 445 -12.60 40.51 16.13
C ASP A 445 -12.12 39.09 16.43
N ILE A 446 -10.98 38.70 15.87
CA ILE A 446 -10.35 37.43 16.21
C ILE A 446 -9.28 37.70 17.26
N ILE A 447 -9.39 37.03 18.40
CA ILE A 447 -8.57 37.25 19.58
C ILE A 447 -7.67 36.03 19.83
N ASN A 448 -6.43 36.28 20.23
CA ASN A 448 -5.50 35.26 20.70
C ASN A 448 -5.08 35.56 22.15
N TRP A 449 -5.09 34.55 23.00
CA TRP A 449 -4.69 34.65 24.40
C TRP A 449 -3.18 34.44 24.52
N GLN A 450 -2.46 35.49 24.92
CA GLN A 450 -1.00 35.52 24.92
C GLN A 450 -0.44 35.64 26.33
N PHE A 451 0.53 34.79 26.66
CA PHE A 451 1.27 34.89 27.91
C PHE A 451 2.25 36.08 27.87
N ARG A 452 2.24 36.93 28.90
CA ARG A 452 3.17 38.05 29.07
C ARG A 452 4.15 37.77 30.24
N PRO A 453 5.36 38.37 30.24
CA PRO A 453 6.42 38.09 31.25
C PRO A 453 6.03 38.33 32.71
N LEU A 454 4.92 39.03 32.97
CA LEU A 454 4.38 39.31 34.31
C LEU A 454 3.43 38.19 34.83
N GLY A 455 3.39 37.03 34.20
CA GLY A 455 2.49 35.91 34.58
C GLY A 455 1.05 36.07 34.10
N LYS A 456 0.66 37.28 33.69
CA LYS A 456 -0.69 37.61 33.22
C LYS A 456 -0.92 37.19 31.78
N ILE A 457 -2.06 36.56 31.52
CA ILE A 457 -2.56 36.29 30.17
C ILE A 457 -3.29 37.52 29.63
N GLN A 458 -3.02 37.88 28.39
CA GLN A 458 -3.63 39.04 27.73
C GLN A 458 -4.35 38.60 26.45
N GLN A 459 -5.55 39.12 26.26
CA GLN A 459 -6.34 38.93 25.06
C GLN A 459 -5.92 39.96 24.02
N VAL A 460 -5.39 39.52 22.89
CA VAL A 460 -4.85 40.40 21.83
C VAL A 460 -5.61 40.18 20.53
N LYS A 461 -6.04 41.27 19.88
CA LYS A 461 -6.65 41.19 18.54
C LYS A 461 -5.59 40.84 17.51
N VAL A 462 -5.84 39.76 16.75
CA VAL A 462 -4.94 39.21 15.73
C VAL A 462 -5.58 39.13 14.34
N GLY A 463 -6.88 39.44 14.24
CA GLY A 463 -7.61 39.37 12.98
C GLY A 463 -9.02 39.96 13.09
N SER A 464 -9.79 39.84 12.02
CA SER A 464 -11.20 40.27 11.96
C SER A 464 -12.01 39.41 11.00
N TYR A 465 -13.31 39.30 11.28
CA TYR A 465 -14.30 38.70 10.40
C TYR A 465 -15.45 39.69 10.21
N ASP A 466 -15.60 40.22 9.00
CA ASP A 466 -16.52 41.31 8.66
C ASP A 466 -17.34 40.95 7.41
N MET A 467 -18.61 40.66 7.61
CA MET A 467 -19.55 40.31 6.53
C MET A 467 -20.02 41.53 5.72
N GLY A 468 -19.75 42.76 6.16
CA GLY A 468 -20.05 43.99 5.45
C GLY A 468 -18.96 44.44 4.46
N ALA A 469 -17.78 43.81 4.48
CA ALA A 469 -16.65 44.21 3.65
C ALA A 469 -16.81 43.82 2.17
N THR A 470 -16.44 44.71 1.24
CA THR A 470 -16.43 44.43 -0.21
C THR A 470 -15.31 43.43 -0.56
N THR A 471 -15.70 42.22 -1.00
CA THR A 471 -14.89 41.07 -1.49
C THR A 471 -13.37 41.13 -1.30
N GLY A 472 -12.83 40.23 -0.47
CA GLY A 472 -11.39 40.00 -0.27
C GLY A 472 -10.91 40.13 1.17
N ASN A 473 -11.62 40.93 1.99
CA ASN A 473 -11.28 41.22 3.39
C ASN A 473 -12.28 40.66 4.42
N ILE A 474 -13.17 39.75 4.02
CA ILE A 474 -14.24 39.21 4.89
C ILE A 474 -13.66 38.46 6.09
N PHE A 475 -12.58 37.70 5.89
CA PHE A 475 -11.90 36.97 6.95
C PHE A 475 -10.39 37.21 6.84
N SER A 476 -9.78 37.72 7.92
CA SER A 476 -8.34 37.97 7.97
C SER A 476 -7.76 37.59 9.33
N VAL A 477 -6.63 36.87 9.31
CA VAL A 477 -5.87 36.48 10.51
C VAL A 477 -4.39 36.70 10.25
N ASN A 478 -3.72 37.44 11.12
CA ASN A 478 -2.28 37.62 11.06
C ASN A 478 -1.58 36.48 11.78
N ILE A 479 -1.12 35.48 11.02
CA ILE A 479 -0.43 34.29 11.55
C ILE A 479 0.82 34.66 12.36
N SER A 480 1.56 35.70 11.94
CA SER A 480 2.79 36.12 12.63
C SER A 480 2.55 36.75 14.00
N ALA A 481 1.34 37.21 14.28
CA ALA A 481 0.94 37.78 15.57
C ALA A 481 0.42 36.72 16.55
N LEU A 482 0.21 35.48 16.11
CA LEU A 482 -0.29 34.38 16.94
C LEU A 482 0.82 33.81 17.84
N ASN A 483 0.43 33.44 19.06
CA ASN A 483 1.26 32.66 19.95
C ASN A 483 0.49 31.38 20.33
N TRP A 484 1.16 30.24 20.34
CA TRP A 484 0.54 28.94 20.64
C TRP A 484 1.02 28.41 22.00
N SER A 485 0.21 27.57 22.65
CA SER A 485 0.56 26.93 23.94
C SER A 485 1.84 26.10 23.88
N THR A 486 2.19 25.58 22.70
CA THR A 486 3.38 24.75 22.47
C THR A 486 4.69 25.55 22.42
N GLY A 487 4.64 26.88 22.42
CA GLY A 487 5.80 27.75 22.26
C GLY A 487 6.38 27.78 20.83
N GLN A 488 5.76 27.06 19.89
CA GLN A 488 6.13 27.06 18.48
C GLN A 488 5.48 28.23 17.74
N LYS A 489 6.17 28.77 16.72
CA LYS A 489 5.59 29.78 15.81
C LYS A 489 4.73 29.16 14.71
N GLU A 490 4.88 27.85 14.48
CA GLU A 490 4.11 27.11 13.48
C GLU A 490 2.73 26.72 14.02
N VAL A 491 1.74 26.69 13.13
CA VAL A 491 0.37 26.30 13.47
C VAL A 491 0.33 24.81 13.86
N PRO A 492 -0.12 24.45 15.06
CA PRO A 492 -0.16 23.05 15.46
C PRO A 492 -1.16 22.25 14.63
N GLN A 493 -0.76 21.09 14.12
CA GLN A 493 -1.63 20.27 13.29
C GLN A 493 -2.66 19.49 14.11
N SER A 494 -3.94 19.58 13.72
CA SER A 494 -5.04 18.79 14.26
C SER A 494 -5.65 17.96 13.13
N ILE A 495 -5.07 16.77 12.91
CA ILE A 495 -5.43 15.83 11.84
C ILE A 495 -5.65 14.42 12.42
N CYS A 496 -6.51 13.63 11.79
CA CYS A 496 -6.76 12.24 12.22
C CYS A 496 -5.70 11.28 11.65
N SER A 497 -5.49 11.37 10.34
CA SER A 497 -4.53 10.56 9.59
C SER A 497 -3.57 11.46 8.81
N GLN A 498 -2.31 11.04 8.72
CA GLN A 498 -1.31 11.70 7.87
C GLN A 498 -1.66 11.53 6.40
N SER A 499 -1.25 12.48 5.56
CA SER A 499 -1.42 12.35 4.11
C SER A 499 -0.63 11.17 3.54
N CYS A 500 -1.28 10.39 2.68
CA CYS A 500 -0.70 9.25 2.00
C CYS A 500 0.23 9.70 0.89
N GLN A 501 1.48 9.24 0.97
CA GLN A 501 2.49 9.51 -0.05
C GLN A 501 2.18 8.76 -1.35
N PRO A 502 2.73 9.19 -2.51
CA PRO A 502 2.68 8.42 -3.75
C PRO A 502 3.12 6.96 -3.52
N GLY A 503 2.46 6.03 -4.22
CA GLY A 503 2.59 4.58 -4.00
C GLY A 503 1.54 3.98 -3.05
N PHE A 504 0.82 4.83 -2.31
CA PHE A 504 -0.25 4.44 -1.39
C PHE A 504 -1.60 5.04 -1.83
N SER A 505 -2.69 4.38 -1.44
CA SER A 505 -4.06 4.89 -1.56
C SER A 505 -4.73 5.00 -0.19
N LYS A 506 -5.71 5.90 -0.08
CA LYS A 506 -6.53 6.03 1.13
C LYS A 506 -7.52 4.86 1.23
N ALA A 507 -7.42 4.08 2.30
CA ALA A 507 -8.41 3.10 2.70
C ALA A 507 -9.32 3.69 3.78
N VAL A 508 -10.64 3.65 3.52
CA VAL A 508 -11.65 4.11 4.48
C VAL A 508 -11.76 3.11 5.62
N LEU A 509 -11.70 3.60 6.85
CA LEU A 509 -11.88 2.77 8.05
C LEU A 509 -13.38 2.66 8.39
N PRO A 510 -13.97 1.45 8.41
CA PRO A 510 -15.38 1.27 8.72
C PRO A 510 -15.75 1.86 10.09
N GLY A 511 -16.81 2.66 10.14
CA GLY A 511 -17.28 3.30 11.38
C GLY A 511 -16.50 4.55 11.82
N LYS A 512 -15.49 5.01 11.06
CA LYS A 512 -14.79 6.29 11.29
C LYS A 512 -15.14 7.33 10.20
N PRO A 513 -15.02 8.64 10.48
CA PRO A 513 -15.24 9.69 9.48
C PRO A 513 -14.21 9.66 8.35
N VAL A 514 -14.54 10.25 7.18
CA VAL A 514 -13.69 10.25 5.97
C VAL A 514 -12.29 10.87 6.17
N CYS A 515 -12.11 11.74 7.16
CA CYS A 515 -10.81 12.32 7.50
C CYS A 515 -9.86 11.31 8.18
N CYS A 516 -10.39 10.19 8.67
CA CYS A 516 -9.63 9.10 9.27
C CYS A 516 -9.54 7.94 8.28
N PHE A 517 -8.37 7.79 7.66
CA PHE A 517 -8.07 6.76 6.69
C PHE A 517 -6.73 6.10 6.99
N GLU A 518 -6.51 4.92 6.45
CA GLU A 518 -5.21 4.25 6.47
C GLU A 518 -4.56 4.35 5.10
N CYS A 519 -3.24 4.53 5.06
CA CYS A 519 -2.49 4.53 3.81
C CYS A 519 -2.09 3.10 3.47
N VAL A 520 -2.81 2.50 2.52
CA VAL A 520 -2.52 1.14 2.06
C VAL A 520 -1.67 1.18 0.79
N PRO A 521 -0.61 0.37 0.68
CA PRO A 521 0.21 0.35 -0.52
C PRO A 521 -0.59 -0.18 -1.71
N CYS A 522 -0.44 0.44 -2.87
CA CYS A 522 -1.13 0.01 -4.10
C CYS A 522 -0.82 -1.44 -4.46
N HIS A 523 -1.72 -2.14 -5.15
CA HIS A 523 -1.47 -3.53 -5.58
C HIS A 523 -0.21 -3.64 -6.46
N GLN A 524 0.42 -4.82 -6.57
CA GLN A 524 1.67 -5.02 -7.32
C GLN A 524 1.61 -4.61 -8.80
N SER A 525 0.41 -4.53 -9.38
CA SER A 525 0.14 -4.14 -10.78
C SER A 525 -0.33 -2.69 -10.93
N GLU A 526 -0.39 -1.94 -9.84
CA GLU A 526 -1.02 -0.63 -9.76
C GLU A 526 -0.08 0.40 -9.14
N ILE A 527 -0.31 1.67 -9.48
CA ILE A 527 0.45 2.82 -9.02
C ILE A 527 -0.47 3.92 -8.49
N SER A 528 0.09 4.75 -7.61
CA SER A 528 -0.49 6.02 -7.18
C SER A 528 0.57 7.10 -7.35
N ASN A 529 0.36 8.02 -8.29
CA ASN A 529 1.32 9.09 -8.58
C ASN A 529 1.03 10.40 -7.83
N LYS A 530 -0.15 10.51 -7.19
CA LYS A 530 -0.61 11.69 -6.47
C LYS A 530 -0.65 11.40 -4.97
N THR A 531 -0.22 12.37 -4.18
CA THR A 531 -0.45 12.37 -2.74
C THR A 531 -1.95 12.29 -2.48
N ASP A 532 -2.34 11.54 -1.47
CA ASP A 532 -3.74 11.45 -1.02
C ASP A 532 -4.74 10.89 -2.04
N SER A 533 -4.27 10.07 -2.99
CA SER A 533 -5.16 9.42 -3.98
C SER A 533 -6.15 8.44 -3.32
N PRO A 534 -7.45 8.48 -3.64
CA PRO A 534 -8.43 7.53 -3.13
C PRO A 534 -8.37 6.16 -3.81
N TYR A 535 -7.76 6.05 -4.99
CA TYR A 535 -7.62 4.79 -5.72
C TYR A 535 -6.25 4.66 -6.38
N CYS A 536 -5.84 3.42 -6.64
CA CYS A 536 -4.66 3.10 -7.44
C CYS A 536 -5.06 2.84 -8.89
N SER A 537 -4.12 3.06 -9.81
CA SER A 537 -4.34 2.94 -11.26
C SER A 537 -3.39 1.92 -11.88
N LYS A 538 -3.85 1.14 -12.87
CA LYS A 538 -3.01 0.12 -13.53
C LYS A 538 -2.04 0.76 -14.52
N CYS A 539 -0.83 0.20 -14.62
CA CYS A 539 0.12 0.59 -15.66
C CYS A 539 -0.31 0.11 -17.06
N PRO A 540 0.10 0.80 -18.13
CA PRO A 540 -0.03 0.34 -19.52
C PRO A 540 0.60 -1.05 -19.75
N TRP A 541 0.21 -1.74 -20.83
CA TRP A 541 0.56 -3.14 -21.08
C TRP A 541 2.07 -3.41 -21.27
N ASP A 542 2.81 -2.43 -21.79
CA ASP A 542 4.25 -2.43 -22.05
C ASP A 542 5.08 -1.98 -20.84
N MET A 543 4.42 -1.51 -19.78
CA MET A 543 5.04 -0.97 -18.58
C MET A 543 4.68 -1.76 -17.32
N TRP A 544 5.47 -1.56 -16.26
CA TRP A 544 5.37 -2.23 -14.97
C TRP A 544 5.66 -1.25 -13.82
N PRO A 545 4.95 -1.32 -12.69
CA PRO A 545 5.23 -0.47 -11.53
C PRO A 545 6.68 -0.58 -11.03
N ASN A 546 7.27 0.54 -10.62
CA ASN A 546 8.54 0.52 -9.89
C ASN A 546 8.36 -0.04 -8.46
N SER A 547 9.47 -0.24 -7.75
CA SER A 547 9.47 -0.76 -6.36
C SER A 547 8.59 0.06 -5.41
N ASN A 548 8.57 1.39 -5.58
CA ASN A 548 7.81 2.31 -4.75
C ASN A 548 6.34 2.47 -5.21
N ARG A 549 5.94 1.83 -6.32
CA ARG A 549 4.59 1.92 -6.91
C ARG A 549 4.13 3.35 -7.20
N ASP A 550 5.08 4.26 -7.45
CA ASP A 550 4.83 5.67 -7.73
C ASP A 550 4.77 5.97 -9.25
N ARG A 551 5.40 5.11 -10.07
CA ARG A 551 5.53 5.30 -11.52
C ARG A 551 5.60 3.97 -12.28
N CYS A 552 5.27 4.01 -13.57
CA CYS A 552 5.42 2.87 -14.48
C CYS A 552 6.77 2.93 -15.22
N LEU A 553 7.43 1.79 -15.38
CA LEU A 553 8.72 1.58 -16.08
C LEU A 553 8.56 0.51 -17.17
N PRO A 554 9.34 0.53 -18.27
CA PRO A 554 9.21 -0.48 -19.34
C PRO A 554 9.50 -1.91 -18.86
N LYS A 555 8.74 -2.88 -19.34
CA LYS A 555 8.98 -4.31 -19.04
C LYS A 555 10.27 -4.82 -19.71
N PRO A 556 11.12 -5.59 -19.01
CA PRO A 556 12.27 -6.27 -19.63
C PRO A 556 11.82 -7.40 -20.54
N ARG A 557 12.59 -7.65 -21.62
CA ARG A 557 12.36 -8.72 -22.60
C ARG A 557 13.27 -9.92 -22.33
N GLU A 558 12.74 -11.13 -22.39
CA GLU A 558 13.48 -12.38 -22.11
C GLU A 558 13.57 -13.28 -23.37
N PHE A 559 14.80 -13.57 -23.81
CA PHE A 559 15.15 -14.46 -24.94
C PHE A 559 16.54 -15.11 -24.71
N LEU A 560 16.91 -16.13 -25.50
CA LEU A 560 18.23 -16.77 -25.40
C LEU A 560 19.30 -15.92 -26.12
N SER A 561 19.90 -14.98 -25.39
CA SER A 561 20.93 -14.08 -25.92
C SER A 561 22.32 -14.74 -26.04
N TYR A 562 23.15 -14.24 -26.97
CA TYR A 562 24.59 -14.55 -27.02
C TYR A 562 25.36 -14.03 -25.80
N GLU A 563 24.80 -13.03 -25.11
CA GLU A 563 25.36 -12.44 -23.90
C GLU A 563 25.07 -13.28 -22.65
N ASP A 564 24.00 -14.09 -22.67
CA ASP A 564 23.67 -15.01 -21.59
C ASP A 564 24.73 -16.11 -21.48
N SER A 565 25.08 -16.48 -20.24
CA SER A 565 26.03 -17.58 -19.97
C SER A 565 25.63 -18.88 -20.67
N LEU A 566 24.33 -19.16 -20.71
CA LEU A 566 23.75 -20.32 -21.38
C LEU A 566 23.91 -20.27 -22.91
N GLY A 567 23.59 -19.13 -23.53
CA GLY A 567 23.72 -18.96 -24.98
C GLY A 567 25.17 -19.00 -25.43
N LYS A 568 26.06 -18.34 -24.69
CA LYS A 568 27.51 -18.33 -24.96
C LYS A 568 28.13 -19.73 -24.91
N THR A 569 27.77 -20.54 -23.92
CA THR A 569 28.28 -21.91 -23.78
C THR A 569 27.78 -22.84 -24.88
N LEU A 570 26.50 -22.74 -25.27
CA LEU A 570 25.93 -23.54 -26.36
C LEU A 570 26.52 -23.16 -27.73
N ALA A 571 26.67 -21.86 -28.01
CA ALA A 571 27.26 -21.38 -29.27
C ALA A 571 28.72 -21.85 -29.43
N THR A 572 29.52 -21.72 -28.37
CA THR A 572 30.92 -22.17 -28.40
C THR A 572 31.04 -23.69 -28.53
N ALA A 573 30.18 -24.46 -27.85
CA ALA A 573 30.12 -25.92 -27.99
C ALA A 573 29.74 -26.35 -29.42
N SER A 574 28.79 -25.67 -30.06
CA SER A 574 28.38 -25.91 -31.44
C SER A 574 29.52 -25.69 -32.43
N VAL A 575 30.16 -24.52 -32.39
CA VAL A 575 31.26 -24.17 -33.29
C VAL A 575 32.44 -25.12 -33.11
N SER A 576 32.87 -25.37 -31.86
CA SER A 576 33.98 -26.29 -31.59
C SER A 576 33.68 -27.74 -32.01
N SER A 577 32.46 -28.22 -31.82
CA SER A 577 32.05 -29.58 -32.22
C SER A 577 32.02 -29.73 -33.75
N SER A 578 31.63 -28.69 -34.49
CA SER A 578 31.57 -28.73 -35.97
C SER A 578 32.93 -28.94 -36.64
N LEU A 579 34.03 -28.57 -35.96
CA LEU A 579 35.39 -28.74 -36.45
C LEU A 579 35.84 -30.21 -36.46
N VAL A 580 35.25 -31.06 -35.61
CA VAL A 580 35.66 -32.47 -35.48
C VAL A 580 35.31 -33.28 -36.75
N PRO A 581 34.08 -33.27 -37.29
CA PRO A 581 33.78 -33.90 -38.58
C PRO A 581 34.59 -33.33 -39.75
N VAL A 582 34.91 -32.03 -39.73
CA VAL A 582 35.74 -31.38 -40.76
C VAL A 582 37.18 -31.90 -40.72
N ALA A 583 37.75 -32.05 -39.52
CA ALA A 583 39.08 -32.66 -39.36
C ALA A 583 39.10 -34.13 -39.83
N ILE A 584 38.05 -34.91 -39.50
CA ILE A 584 37.90 -36.29 -39.97
C ILE A 584 37.76 -36.33 -41.49
N LEU A 585 37.02 -35.39 -42.10
CA LEU A 585 36.88 -35.27 -43.54
C LEU A 585 38.24 -34.99 -44.20
N GLY A 586 39.04 -34.08 -43.64
CA GLY A 586 40.40 -33.82 -44.09
C GLY A 586 41.29 -35.08 -44.06
N LEU A 587 41.19 -35.85 -42.98
CA LEU A 587 41.90 -37.12 -42.83
C LEU A 587 41.46 -38.17 -43.87
N PHE A 588 40.16 -38.25 -44.17
CA PHE A 588 39.62 -39.17 -45.19
C PHE A 588 40.03 -38.76 -46.61
N ILE A 589 40.16 -37.46 -46.89
CA ILE A 589 40.68 -36.95 -48.17
C ILE A 589 42.17 -37.30 -48.31
N HIS A 590 42.96 -37.14 -47.25
CA HIS A 590 44.39 -37.44 -47.27
C HIS A 590 44.68 -38.94 -47.47
N TYR A 591 43.97 -39.82 -46.75
CA TYR A 591 44.13 -41.28 -46.83
C TYR A 591 43.16 -41.97 -47.81
N LYS A 592 42.72 -41.28 -48.87
CA LYS A 592 41.71 -41.75 -49.84
C LYS A 592 42.05 -43.09 -50.52
N ILE A 593 43.34 -43.40 -50.66
CA ILE A 593 43.82 -44.62 -51.35
C ILE A 593 43.75 -45.86 -50.44
N THR A 594 43.60 -45.69 -49.13
CA THR A 594 43.59 -46.81 -48.18
C THR A 594 42.36 -47.72 -48.37
N PRO A 595 42.52 -49.05 -48.30
CA PRO A 595 41.43 -49.99 -48.56
C PRO A 595 40.28 -49.87 -47.55
N ILE A 596 40.52 -49.42 -46.32
CA ILE A 596 39.47 -49.16 -45.32
C ILE A 596 38.52 -48.03 -45.75
N VAL A 597 39.06 -46.95 -46.35
CA VAL A 597 38.28 -45.79 -46.84
C VAL A 597 37.59 -46.12 -48.17
N ARG A 598 38.26 -46.88 -49.04
CA ARG A 598 37.72 -47.28 -50.36
C ARG A 598 36.64 -48.37 -50.27
N ALA A 599 36.75 -49.31 -49.34
CA ALA A 599 35.73 -50.32 -49.07
C ALA A 599 34.41 -49.71 -48.57
N ASN A 600 34.46 -48.49 -48.05
CA ASN A 600 33.37 -47.81 -47.37
C ASN A 600 32.76 -46.64 -48.17
N ASN A 601 32.48 -46.85 -49.46
CA ASN A 601 31.91 -45.88 -50.41
C ASN A 601 32.28 -44.43 -50.07
N TYR A 602 33.51 -44.05 -50.41
CA TYR A 602 34.16 -42.78 -50.05
C TYR A 602 33.24 -41.56 -50.16
N LEU A 603 32.51 -41.41 -51.26
CA LEU A 603 31.67 -40.24 -51.53
C LEU A 603 30.46 -40.15 -50.59
N LEU A 604 29.83 -41.28 -50.23
CA LEU A 604 28.74 -41.32 -49.24
C LEU A 604 29.24 -41.00 -47.83
N SER A 605 30.45 -41.47 -47.47
CA SER A 605 31.07 -41.14 -46.17
C SER A 605 31.48 -39.67 -46.08
N CYS A 606 31.94 -39.05 -47.18
CA CYS A 606 32.19 -37.61 -47.25
C CYS A 606 30.89 -36.80 -47.10
N LEU A 607 29.81 -37.21 -47.79
CA LEU A 607 28.51 -36.56 -47.69
C LEU A 607 27.97 -36.60 -46.25
N LEU A 608 28.14 -37.74 -45.56
CA LEU A 608 27.76 -37.90 -44.15
C LEU A 608 28.58 -37.00 -43.21
N LEU A 609 29.89 -36.87 -43.43
CA LEU A 609 30.76 -35.99 -42.60
C LEU A 609 30.43 -34.50 -42.79
N VAL A 610 30.11 -34.09 -44.02
CA VAL A 610 29.64 -32.73 -44.31
C VAL A 610 28.29 -32.48 -43.63
N SER A 611 27.33 -33.40 -43.75
CA SER A 611 26.02 -33.25 -43.08
C SER A 611 26.15 -33.22 -41.55
N LEU A 612 27.06 -34.00 -40.95
CA LEU A 612 27.31 -33.98 -39.50
C LEU A 612 27.92 -32.66 -39.02
N SER A 613 28.78 -32.01 -39.82
CA SER A 613 29.28 -30.66 -39.50
C SER A 613 28.14 -29.63 -39.54
N LEU A 614 27.27 -29.72 -40.55
CA LEU A 614 26.08 -28.85 -40.66
C LEU A 614 25.06 -29.11 -39.54
N CYS A 615 24.91 -30.36 -39.05
CA CYS A 615 24.07 -30.69 -37.90
C CYS A 615 24.52 -29.96 -36.62
N PHE A 616 25.83 -29.74 -36.44
CA PHE A 616 26.30 -28.93 -35.33
C PHE A 616 25.97 -27.45 -35.54
N LEU A 617 26.30 -26.91 -36.73
CA LEU A 617 26.13 -25.49 -37.04
C LEU A 617 24.65 -25.04 -37.06
N CYS A 618 23.68 -25.91 -37.33
CA CYS A 618 22.27 -25.52 -37.38
C CYS A 618 21.73 -25.00 -36.03
N SER A 619 22.35 -25.38 -34.90
CA SER A 619 22.00 -24.87 -33.57
C SER A 619 22.22 -23.36 -33.42
N LEU A 620 23.06 -22.72 -34.25
CA LEU A 620 23.28 -21.27 -34.17
C LEU A 620 22.04 -20.46 -34.58
N PHE A 621 21.16 -21.00 -35.43
CA PHE A 621 19.89 -20.35 -35.79
C PHE A 621 18.88 -20.28 -34.64
N PHE A 622 19.14 -20.97 -33.52
CA PHE A 622 18.31 -20.97 -32.33
C PHE A 622 18.75 -19.92 -31.29
N ILE A 623 19.93 -19.29 -31.45
CA ILE A 623 20.51 -18.36 -30.48
C ILE A 623 20.47 -16.94 -31.03
N GLY A 624 20.09 -15.97 -30.18
CA GLY A 624 20.00 -14.56 -30.54
C GLY A 624 18.57 -14.03 -30.55
N TYR A 625 18.43 -12.77 -30.95
CA TYR A 625 17.11 -12.13 -31.00
C TYR A 625 16.29 -12.69 -32.16
N PRO A 626 15.06 -13.18 -31.94
CA PRO A 626 14.25 -13.81 -32.98
C PRO A 626 13.79 -12.76 -33.99
N GLN A 627 14.41 -12.77 -35.17
CA GLN A 627 13.95 -12.03 -36.34
C GLN A 627 12.97 -12.89 -37.15
N PRO A 628 12.02 -12.30 -37.90
CA PRO A 628 11.08 -13.05 -38.73
C PRO A 628 11.79 -14.07 -39.66
N GLU A 629 12.92 -13.68 -40.23
CA GLU A 629 13.75 -14.53 -41.10
C GLU A 629 14.35 -15.74 -40.35
N THR A 630 14.85 -15.51 -39.13
CA THR A 630 15.43 -16.57 -38.30
C THR A 630 14.37 -17.56 -37.80
N CYS A 631 13.15 -17.08 -37.50
CA CYS A 631 12.04 -17.95 -37.11
C CYS A 631 11.68 -18.96 -38.21
N HIS A 632 11.69 -18.54 -39.49
CA HIS A 632 11.45 -19.44 -40.61
C HIS A 632 12.57 -20.48 -40.79
N LEU A 633 13.83 -20.07 -40.67
CA LEU A 633 14.98 -20.91 -41.00
C LEU A 633 15.32 -21.94 -39.92
N ARG A 634 15.02 -21.65 -38.65
CA ARG A 634 15.44 -22.45 -37.50
C ARG A 634 15.03 -23.93 -37.58
N GLN A 635 13.72 -24.19 -37.60
CA GLN A 635 13.18 -25.56 -37.61
C GLN A 635 13.36 -26.26 -38.96
N VAL A 636 13.28 -25.50 -40.06
CA VAL A 636 13.44 -26.03 -41.43
C VAL A 636 14.87 -26.49 -41.67
N THR A 637 15.87 -25.70 -41.28
CA THR A 637 17.28 -26.06 -41.42
C THR A 637 17.61 -27.27 -40.56
N PHE A 638 17.12 -27.32 -39.32
CA PHE A 638 17.24 -28.49 -38.46
C PHE A 638 16.69 -29.76 -39.15
N GLY A 639 15.44 -29.73 -39.62
CA GLY A 639 14.82 -30.89 -40.24
C GLY A 639 15.50 -31.35 -41.53
N MET A 640 15.90 -30.42 -42.40
CA MET A 640 16.56 -30.72 -43.67
C MET A 640 17.94 -31.36 -43.49
N VAL A 641 18.76 -30.81 -42.60
CA VAL A 641 20.13 -31.28 -42.38
C VAL A 641 20.14 -32.66 -41.70
N PHE A 642 19.26 -32.89 -40.71
CA PHE A 642 19.14 -34.20 -40.07
C PHE A 642 18.56 -35.27 -41.00
N ALA A 643 17.59 -34.93 -41.87
CA ALA A 643 17.09 -35.85 -42.88
C ALA A 643 18.21 -36.30 -43.83
N LEU A 644 19.05 -35.38 -44.31
CA LEU A 644 20.22 -35.71 -45.14
C LEU A 644 21.18 -36.67 -44.41
N CYS A 645 21.49 -36.37 -43.14
CA CYS A 645 22.40 -37.17 -42.31
C CYS A 645 21.87 -38.61 -42.11
N ILE A 646 20.64 -38.77 -41.64
CA ILE A 646 20.05 -40.09 -41.36
C ILE A 646 19.86 -40.87 -42.66
N SER A 647 19.46 -40.21 -43.76
CA SER A 647 19.33 -40.85 -45.07
C SER A 647 20.65 -41.43 -45.57
N CYS A 648 21.78 -40.74 -45.34
CA CYS A 648 23.10 -41.24 -45.68
C CYS A 648 23.44 -42.52 -44.88
N ILE A 649 23.02 -42.58 -43.62
CA ILE A 649 23.24 -43.76 -42.77
C ILE A 649 22.34 -44.91 -43.20
N LEU A 650 21.07 -44.65 -43.52
CA LEU A 650 20.14 -45.64 -44.07
C LEU A 650 20.65 -46.24 -45.39
N ALA A 651 21.09 -45.38 -46.31
CA ALA A 651 21.66 -45.83 -47.58
C ALA A 651 22.91 -46.69 -47.34
N LYS A 652 23.75 -46.32 -46.37
CA LYS A 652 24.95 -47.09 -46.01
C LYS A 652 24.61 -48.46 -45.41
N THR A 653 23.67 -48.53 -44.47
CA THR A 653 23.27 -49.81 -43.84
C THR A 653 22.58 -50.74 -44.83
N PHE A 654 21.75 -50.16 -45.71
CA PHE A 654 21.03 -50.92 -46.74
C PHE A 654 21.99 -51.60 -47.73
N ILE A 655 23.03 -50.90 -48.22
CA ILE A 655 24.05 -51.51 -49.09
C ILE A 655 24.74 -52.67 -48.38
N VAL A 656 25.11 -52.51 -47.11
CA VAL A 656 25.81 -53.54 -46.33
C VAL A 656 24.95 -54.80 -46.25
N VAL A 657 23.66 -54.68 -45.91
CA VAL A 657 22.74 -55.82 -45.84
C VAL A 657 22.57 -56.53 -47.19
N ILE A 658 22.43 -55.77 -48.28
CA ILE A 658 22.23 -56.35 -49.63
C ILE A 658 23.52 -56.99 -50.16
N ALA A 659 24.70 -56.42 -49.88
CA ALA A 659 25.98 -56.96 -50.31
C ALA A 659 26.25 -58.36 -49.73
N PHE A 660 25.87 -58.60 -48.46
CA PHE A 660 26.01 -59.92 -47.84
C PHE A 660 24.94 -60.93 -48.28
N LYS A 661 23.70 -60.49 -48.58
CA LYS A 661 22.64 -61.37 -49.11
C LYS A 661 22.83 -61.75 -50.58
N ALA A 662 23.61 -60.98 -51.35
CA ALA A 662 23.85 -61.18 -52.77
C ALA A 662 25.01 -62.14 -53.11
N THR A 663 25.58 -62.87 -52.12
CA THR A 663 26.69 -63.83 -52.31
C THR A 663 26.28 -65.16 -52.95
N LYS A 664 24.98 -65.44 -53.15
CA LYS A 664 24.51 -66.59 -53.96
C LYS A 664 24.69 -66.30 -55.47
N PRO A 665 25.24 -67.24 -56.28
CA PRO A 665 25.73 -66.95 -57.62
C PRO A 665 24.69 -66.48 -58.66
N ASP A 666 23.38 -66.59 -58.40
CA ASP A 666 22.33 -66.26 -59.39
C ASP A 666 21.12 -65.49 -58.82
N SER A 667 21.35 -64.35 -58.16
CA SER A 667 20.26 -63.51 -57.60
C SER A 667 20.18 -62.11 -58.23
N SER A 668 18.95 -61.66 -58.50
CA SER A 668 18.61 -60.31 -59.00
C SER A 668 19.07 -59.17 -58.08
N LEU A 669 19.41 -59.50 -56.82
CA LEU A 669 19.91 -58.59 -55.78
C LEU A 669 21.30 -58.01 -56.08
N LYS A 670 22.07 -58.61 -56.99
CA LYS A 670 23.41 -58.09 -57.38
C LYS A 670 23.34 -56.77 -58.16
N LYS A 671 22.21 -56.42 -58.79
CA LYS A 671 22.00 -55.10 -59.43
C LYS A 671 21.88 -53.98 -58.38
N TRP A 672 21.42 -54.31 -57.17
CA TRP A 672 21.14 -53.37 -56.08
C TRP A 672 22.38 -53.00 -55.23
N THR A 673 23.53 -53.66 -55.44
CA THR A 673 24.80 -53.34 -54.76
C THR A 673 25.57 -52.19 -55.41
N ARG A 674 25.05 -51.59 -56.50
CA ARG A 674 25.72 -50.50 -57.22
C ARG A 674 25.64 -49.19 -56.41
N PRO A 675 26.73 -48.41 -56.27
CA PRO A 675 26.76 -47.15 -55.52
C PRO A 675 25.69 -46.11 -55.94
N ARG A 676 25.18 -46.19 -57.16
CA ARG A 676 24.09 -45.32 -57.67
C ARG A 676 22.79 -45.46 -56.85
N ILE A 677 22.49 -46.65 -56.33
CA ILE A 677 21.28 -46.92 -55.55
C ILE A 677 21.30 -46.16 -54.22
N SER A 678 22.47 -46.02 -53.60
CA SER A 678 22.66 -45.27 -52.35
C SER A 678 22.29 -43.80 -52.51
N TYR A 679 22.69 -43.17 -53.62
CA TYR A 679 22.33 -41.78 -53.91
C TYR A 679 20.84 -41.62 -54.21
N ILE A 680 20.21 -42.60 -54.86
CA ILE A 680 18.77 -42.60 -55.10
C ILE A 680 17.99 -42.68 -53.77
N ILE A 681 18.42 -43.54 -52.84
CA ILE A 681 17.82 -43.63 -51.50
C ILE A 681 17.94 -42.29 -50.77
N VAL A 682 19.14 -41.70 -50.74
CA VAL A 682 19.36 -40.39 -50.09
C VAL A 682 18.50 -39.30 -50.71
N PHE A 683 18.49 -39.22 -52.05
CA PHE A 683 17.71 -38.22 -52.78
C PHE A 683 16.20 -38.34 -52.50
N LEU A 684 15.65 -39.55 -52.55
CA LEU A 684 14.22 -39.77 -52.30
C LEU A 684 13.82 -39.35 -50.89
N CYS A 685 14.59 -39.73 -49.87
CA CYS A 685 14.30 -39.36 -48.49
C CYS A 685 14.39 -37.84 -48.25
N VAL A 686 15.38 -37.16 -48.84
CA VAL A 686 15.53 -35.71 -48.71
C VAL A 686 14.42 -34.96 -49.45
N VAL A 687 13.98 -35.43 -50.62
CA VAL A 687 12.85 -34.82 -51.37
C VAL A 687 11.55 -34.88 -50.57
N ILE A 688 11.26 -36.01 -49.89
CA ILE A 688 10.08 -36.13 -49.03
C ILE A 688 10.13 -35.10 -47.89
N GLN A 689 11.28 -34.97 -47.21
CA GLN A 689 11.44 -33.96 -46.16
C GLN A 689 11.28 -32.54 -46.70
N THR A 690 11.84 -32.25 -47.88
CA THR A 690 11.74 -30.93 -48.51
C THR A 690 10.28 -30.57 -48.77
N PHE A 691 9.48 -31.51 -49.28
CA PHE A 691 8.07 -31.30 -49.54
C PHE A 691 7.27 -31.01 -48.26
N LEU A 692 7.54 -31.75 -47.18
CA LEU A 692 6.91 -31.51 -45.87
C LEU A 692 7.24 -30.11 -45.33
N CYS A 693 8.51 -29.69 -45.38
CA CYS A 693 8.92 -28.36 -44.95
C CYS A 693 8.34 -27.24 -45.82
N MET A 694 8.25 -27.43 -47.14
CA MET A 694 7.65 -26.45 -48.06
C MET A 694 6.16 -26.26 -47.82
N ILE A 695 5.41 -27.35 -47.57
CA ILE A 695 3.99 -27.26 -47.19
C ILE A 695 3.83 -26.49 -45.88
N TRP A 696 4.68 -26.77 -44.88
CA TRP A 696 4.62 -26.08 -43.59
C TRP A 696 4.83 -24.57 -43.75
N LEU A 697 5.86 -24.14 -44.47
CA LEU A 697 6.13 -22.72 -44.72
C LEU A 697 5.03 -22.02 -45.53
N MET A 698 4.34 -22.73 -46.43
CA MET A 698 3.27 -22.15 -47.26
C MET A 698 1.95 -21.99 -46.53
N LEU A 699 1.57 -22.98 -45.70
CA LEU A 699 0.26 -22.98 -45.01
C LEU A 699 0.31 -22.25 -43.67
N SER A 700 1.39 -22.41 -42.91
CA SER A 700 1.48 -21.94 -41.52
C SER A 700 2.94 -21.68 -41.13
N PRO A 701 3.58 -20.64 -41.70
CA PRO A 701 4.97 -20.34 -41.40
C PRO A 701 5.16 -19.96 -39.92
N PRO A 702 6.27 -20.36 -39.28
CA PRO A 702 6.62 -19.91 -37.94
C PRO A 702 6.76 -18.39 -37.87
N PHE A 703 6.17 -17.74 -36.87
CA PHE A 703 6.18 -16.28 -36.76
C PHE A 703 6.66 -15.80 -35.39
N PHE A 704 7.04 -14.53 -35.34
CA PHE A 704 7.48 -13.86 -34.12
C PHE A 704 6.30 -13.55 -33.19
N GLU A 705 6.40 -13.92 -31.91
CA GLU A 705 5.37 -13.67 -30.89
C GLU A 705 5.95 -13.09 -29.60
N GLU A 706 5.27 -12.09 -29.04
CA GLU A 706 5.55 -11.52 -27.72
C GLU A 706 4.53 -12.05 -26.70
N ASN A 707 4.97 -12.98 -25.85
CA ASN A 707 4.13 -13.64 -24.87
C ASN A 707 4.18 -12.89 -23.53
N ILE A 708 3.06 -12.27 -23.16
CA ILE A 708 2.91 -11.42 -21.97
C ILE A 708 2.17 -12.16 -20.84
N SER A 709 1.52 -13.28 -21.14
CA SER A 709 0.60 -13.98 -20.23
C SER A 709 1.29 -15.04 -19.35
N THR A 710 2.47 -15.50 -19.76
CA THR A 710 3.16 -16.64 -19.11
C THR A 710 3.96 -16.26 -17.87
N LYS A 711 4.42 -15.00 -17.75
CA LYS A 711 5.24 -14.52 -16.62
C LYS A 711 4.93 -13.05 -16.29
N LEU A 712 4.52 -12.78 -15.06
CA LEU A 712 4.25 -11.41 -14.60
C LEU A 712 5.55 -10.58 -14.58
N GLY A 713 5.48 -9.36 -15.11
CA GLY A 713 6.59 -8.40 -15.11
C GLY A 713 7.65 -8.57 -16.20
N VAL A 714 7.54 -9.56 -17.09
CA VAL A 714 8.52 -9.81 -18.18
C VAL A 714 7.78 -10.12 -19.48
N VAL A 715 8.30 -9.65 -20.61
CA VAL A 715 7.80 -10.02 -21.95
C VAL A 715 8.70 -11.12 -22.51
N ILE A 716 8.15 -12.32 -22.72
CA ILE A 716 8.89 -13.43 -23.33
C ILE A 716 8.81 -13.27 -24.84
N VAL A 717 9.96 -13.28 -25.50
CA VAL A 717 10.04 -13.11 -26.95
C VAL A 717 10.43 -14.46 -27.57
N GLU A 718 9.52 -15.06 -28.33
CA GLU A 718 9.69 -16.39 -28.90
C GLU A 718 9.23 -16.47 -30.37
N CYS A 719 9.66 -17.53 -31.07
CA CYS A 719 9.12 -17.86 -32.38
C CYS A 719 8.04 -18.92 -32.18
N ASN A 720 6.78 -18.59 -32.48
CA ASN A 720 5.69 -19.54 -32.52
C ASN A 720 5.82 -20.39 -33.79
N ASP A 721 5.69 -21.72 -33.66
CA ASP A 721 5.81 -22.66 -34.77
C ASP A 721 4.66 -22.58 -35.80
N GLY A 722 3.61 -21.80 -35.49
CA GLY A 722 2.45 -21.53 -36.35
C GLY A 722 1.45 -22.68 -36.36
N SER A 723 1.91 -23.89 -36.67
CA SER A 723 1.11 -25.12 -36.65
C SER A 723 1.84 -26.23 -35.90
N SER A 724 1.34 -26.57 -34.70
CA SER A 724 1.87 -27.68 -33.90
C SER A 724 1.82 -29.00 -34.67
N THR A 725 0.76 -29.22 -35.47
CA THR A 725 0.63 -30.44 -36.28
C THR A 725 1.73 -30.56 -37.33
N ALA A 726 2.12 -29.46 -37.98
CA ALA A 726 3.17 -29.47 -38.98
C ALA A 726 4.56 -29.70 -38.36
N PHE A 727 4.84 -29.07 -37.21
CA PHE A 727 6.05 -29.32 -36.42
C PHE A 727 6.19 -30.79 -36.02
N TRP A 728 5.14 -31.40 -35.44
CA TRP A 728 5.16 -32.80 -35.05
C TRP A 728 5.20 -33.76 -36.25
N SER A 729 4.63 -33.39 -37.40
CA SER A 729 4.73 -34.18 -38.63
C SER A 729 6.16 -34.22 -39.18
N MET A 730 6.85 -33.08 -39.17
CA MET A 730 8.25 -32.95 -39.55
C MET A 730 9.16 -33.81 -38.66
N LEU A 731 9.01 -33.67 -37.33
CA LEU A 731 9.77 -34.47 -36.35
C LEU A 731 9.42 -35.96 -36.43
N GLY A 732 8.15 -36.29 -36.69
CA GLY A 732 7.67 -37.65 -36.88
C GLY A 732 8.31 -38.35 -38.08
N TYR A 733 8.50 -37.65 -39.21
CA TYR A 733 9.21 -38.21 -40.36
C TYR A 733 10.68 -38.52 -40.04
N LEU A 734 11.38 -37.60 -39.35
CA LEU A 734 12.76 -37.84 -38.90
C LEU A 734 12.84 -39.05 -37.96
N GLY A 735 11.89 -39.17 -37.02
CA GLY A 735 11.79 -40.32 -36.12
C GLY A 735 11.53 -41.62 -36.86
N LEU A 736 10.67 -41.62 -37.89
CA LEU A 736 10.41 -42.78 -38.75
C LEU A 736 11.65 -43.17 -39.55
N LEU A 737 12.33 -42.20 -40.16
CA LEU A 737 13.57 -42.42 -40.91
C LEU A 737 14.67 -43.01 -40.01
N ALA A 738 14.83 -42.50 -38.79
CA ALA A 738 15.75 -43.03 -37.79
C ALA A 738 15.36 -44.45 -37.33
N SER A 739 14.07 -44.71 -37.13
CA SER A 739 13.56 -46.03 -36.73
C SER A 739 13.78 -47.10 -37.80
N VAL A 740 13.51 -46.78 -39.07
CA VAL A 740 13.81 -47.67 -40.21
C VAL A 740 15.32 -47.90 -40.31
N SER A 741 16.13 -46.85 -40.13
CA SER A 741 17.60 -46.96 -40.12
C SER A 741 18.11 -47.87 -39.01
N PHE A 742 17.55 -47.73 -37.80
CA PHE A 742 17.85 -48.60 -36.66
C PHE A 742 17.44 -50.05 -36.92
N PHE A 743 16.24 -50.28 -37.47
CA PHE A 743 15.75 -51.62 -37.79
C PHE A 743 16.61 -52.33 -38.83
N VAL A 744 16.97 -51.64 -39.92
CA VAL A 744 17.88 -52.19 -40.94
C VAL A 744 19.27 -52.47 -40.36
N ALA A 745 19.79 -51.57 -39.51
CA ALA A 745 21.05 -51.78 -38.81
C ALA A 745 21.00 -52.97 -37.84
N PHE A 746 19.89 -53.13 -37.11
CA PHE A 746 19.64 -54.24 -36.19
C PHE A 746 19.71 -55.59 -36.92
N LEU A 747 19.04 -55.71 -38.07
CA LEU A 747 19.10 -56.91 -38.89
C LEU A 747 20.52 -57.21 -39.40
N ALA A 748 21.32 -56.17 -39.66
CA ALA A 748 22.71 -56.32 -40.10
C ALA A 748 23.65 -56.85 -39.01
N ARG A 749 23.26 -56.86 -37.73
CA ARG A 749 24.12 -57.36 -36.62
C ARG A 749 24.38 -58.86 -36.65
N ARG A 750 23.55 -59.64 -37.34
CA ARG A 750 23.67 -61.11 -37.44
C ARG A 750 24.61 -61.59 -38.56
N LEU A 751 25.31 -60.67 -39.25
CA LEU A 751 26.25 -60.99 -40.32
C LEU A 751 27.63 -61.41 -39.75
N PRO A 752 28.38 -62.34 -40.41
CA PRO A 752 29.61 -62.94 -39.87
C PRO A 752 30.72 -61.92 -39.59
N ASP A 753 31.53 -62.20 -38.55
CA ASP A 753 32.35 -61.27 -37.75
C ASP A 753 33.54 -60.58 -38.44
N SER A 754 33.75 -60.71 -39.75
CA SER A 754 34.87 -60.05 -40.44
C SER A 754 34.72 -58.53 -40.57
N PHE A 755 33.52 -57.97 -40.32
CA PHE A 755 33.26 -56.51 -40.31
C PHE A 755 32.37 -56.10 -39.12
N ASN A 756 32.98 -55.66 -38.01
CA ASN A 756 32.27 -55.14 -36.81
C ASN A 756 31.50 -53.81 -37.02
N GLU A 757 31.41 -53.31 -38.26
CA GLU A 757 30.85 -52.01 -38.62
C GLU A 757 29.32 -51.90 -38.39
N ALA A 758 28.55 -52.94 -38.67
CA ALA A 758 27.09 -52.94 -38.47
C ALA A 758 26.67 -52.79 -36.99
N LYS A 759 27.50 -53.32 -36.07
CA LYS A 759 27.30 -53.20 -34.61
C LYS A 759 27.44 -51.74 -34.15
N PHE A 760 28.42 -51.00 -34.69
CA PHE A 760 28.61 -49.58 -34.37
C PHE A 760 27.50 -48.69 -34.92
N ILE A 761 27.00 -48.98 -36.13
CA ILE A 761 25.88 -48.23 -36.71
C ILE A 761 24.60 -48.45 -35.90
N THR A 762 24.32 -49.69 -35.50
CA THR A 762 23.13 -49.97 -34.68
C THR A 762 23.20 -49.27 -33.32
N PHE A 763 24.38 -49.26 -32.69
CA PHE A 763 24.58 -48.57 -31.43
C PHE A 763 24.38 -47.05 -31.58
N SER A 764 24.93 -46.45 -32.65
CA SER A 764 24.77 -45.02 -32.95
C SER A 764 23.33 -44.59 -33.23
N MET A 765 22.54 -45.42 -33.92
CA MET A 765 21.15 -45.14 -34.21
C MET A 765 20.23 -45.36 -33.00
N GLY A 766 20.55 -46.33 -32.14
CA GLY A 766 19.83 -46.54 -30.89
C GLY A 766 20.01 -45.37 -29.92
N THR A 767 21.25 -44.87 -29.75
CA THR A 767 21.51 -43.68 -28.91
C THR A 767 20.87 -42.42 -29.48
N PHE A 768 20.90 -42.24 -30.81
CA PHE A 768 20.21 -41.15 -31.48
C PHE A 768 18.70 -41.13 -31.15
N LEU A 769 18.01 -42.28 -31.30
CA LEU A 769 16.58 -42.40 -31.00
C LEU A 769 16.28 -42.12 -29.52
N SER A 770 17.10 -42.62 -28.59
CA SER A 770 16.89 -42.36 -27.16
C SER A 770 16.97 -40.88 -26.80
N VAL A 771 17.87 -40.11 -27.42
CA VAL A 771 18.02 -38.67 -27.17
C VAL A 771 16.78 -37.89 -27.61
N TRP A 772 16.21 -38.23 -28.76
CA TRP A 772 15.02 -37.55 -29.28
C TRP A 772 13.73 -37.94 -28.55
N ILE A 773 13.60 -39.20 -28.11
CA ILE A 773 12.48 -39.62 -27.24
C ILE A 773 12.54 -38.87 -25.90
N SER A 774 13.75 -38.66 -25.37
CA SER A 774 14.01 -37.94 -24.12
C SER A 774 13.66 -36.44 -24.19
N PHE A 775 13.83 -35.83 -25.37
CA PHE A 775 13.56 -34.42 -25.59
C PHE A 775 12.06 -34.09 -25.50
N ILE A 776 11.17 -34.98 -25.94
CA ILE A 776 9.72 -34.75 -25.97
C ILE A 776 9.17 -34.30 -24.59
N PRO A 777 9.30 -35.08 -23.49
CA PRO A 777 8.81 -34.67 -22.18
C PRO A 777 9.56 -33.46 -21.60
N ALA A 778 10.84 -33.29 -21.95
CA ALA A 778 11.65 -32.16 -21.48
C ALA A 778 11.19 -30.82 -22.11
N SER A 779 10.83 -30.84 -23.39
CA SER A 779 10.36 -29.66 -24.13
C SER A 779 9.02 -29.11 -23.62
N VAL A 780 8.14 -30.00 -23.15
CA VAL A 780 6.83 -29.63 -22.57
C VAL A 780 6.97 -29.06 -21.15
N SER A 781 8.04 -29.44 -20.43
CA SER A 781 8.27 -29.03 -19.05
C SER A 781 9.02 -27.69 -18.95
N ALA A 782 9.87 -27.39 -19.92
CA ALA A 782 10.62 -26.13 -19.99
C ALA A 782 9.77 -24.99 -20.57
N ARG A 783 10.05 -23.74 -20.16
CA ARG A 783 9.38 -22.53 -20.68
C ARG A 783 10.39 -21.47 -21.14
N GLY A 784 9.99 -20.68 -22.14
CA GLY A 784 10.78 -19.56 -22.68
C GLY A 784 12.15 -19.99 -23.19
N LYS A 785 13.21 -19.27 -22.79
CA LYS A 785 14.59 -19.51 -23.27
C LYS A 785 15.15 -20.91 -22.97
N TYR A 786 14.61 -21.61 -21.97
CA TYR A 786 15.07 -22.95 -21.60
C TYR A 786 14.58 -24.04 -22.56
N THR A 787 13.41 -23.88 -23.18
CA THR A 787 12.88 -24.82 -24.18
C THR A 787 13.79 -24.88 -25.41
N VAL A 788 14.19 -23.69 -25.88
CA VAL A 788 15.13 -23.53 -27.01
C VAL A 788 16.52 -24.11 -26.67
N ALA A 789 17.03 -23.85 -25.46
CA ALA A 789 18.31 -24.40 -25.02
C ALA A 789 18.32 -25.94 -25.01
N MET A 790 17.18 -26.57 -24.69
CA MET A 790 17.06 -28.02 -24.66
C MET A 790 17.04 -28.69 -26.02
N GLU A 791 16.47 -28.01 -27.01
CA GLU A 791 16.48 -28.47 -28.38
C GLU A 791 17.92 -28.44 -28.95
N ILE A 792 18.65 -27.35 -28.72
CA ILE A 792 20.07 -27.24 -29.08
C ILE A 792 20.88 -28.37 -28.43
N PHE A 793 20.59 -28.66 -27.16
CA PHE A 793 21.27 -29.72 -26.43
C PHE A 793 21.03 -31.11 -27.04
N ALA A 794 19.79 -31.42 -27.42
CA ALA A 794 19.44 -32.67 -28.12
C ALA A 794 20.13 -32.79 -29.49
N ILE A 795 20.20 -31.69 -30.25
CA ILE A 795 20.93 -31.61 -31.53
C ILE A 795 22.41 -31.94 -31.36
N LEU A 796 23.08 -31.29 -30.40
CA LEU A 796 24.51 -31.49 -30.14
C LEU A 796 24.80 -32.92 -29.69
N SER A 797 24.04 -33.44 -28.72
CA SER A 797 24.26 -34.76 -28.13
C SER A 797 24.03 -35.89 -29.14
N SER A 798 22.92 -35.82 -29.90
CA SER A 798 22.62 -36.82 -30.94
C SER A 798 23.65 -36.84 -32.07
N THR A 799 24.18 -35.67 -32.47
CA THR A 799 25.23 -35.58 -33.49
C THR A 799 26.57 -36.14 -32.99
N TRP A 800 26.96 -35.86 -31.74
CA TRP A 800 28.13 -36.47 -31.10
C TRP A 800 28.05 -37.99 -31.05
N ALA A 801 26.87 -38.54 -30.75
CA ALA A 801 26.66 -39.99 -30.74
C ALA A 801 26.96 -40.63 -32.11
N LEU A 802 26.56 -39.99 -33.21
CA LEU A 802 26.85 -40.45 -34.57
C LEU A 802 28.34 -40.36 -34.91
N VAL A 803 28.98 -39.23 -34.62
CA VAL A 803 30.41 -39.01 -34.92
C VAL A 803 31.30 -40.03 -34.20
N VAL A 804 31.08 -40.19 -32.89
CA VAL A 804 31.99 -41.02 -32.09
C VAL A 804 31.80 -42.51 -32.37
N CYS A 805 30.56 -42.96 -32.54
CA CYS A 805 30.32 -44.38 -32.82
C CYS A 805 30.78 -44.80 -34.22
N MET A 806 30.61 -43.95 -35.24
CA MET A 806 30.84 -44.34 -36.64
C MET A 806 32.25 -44.07 -37.15
N PHE A 807 32.90 -42.99 -36.70
CA PHE A 807 34.16 -42.51 -37.30
C PHE A 807 35.37 -42.69 -36.42
N VAL A 808 35.23 -42.63 -35.08
CA VAL A 808 36.38 -42.78 -34.18
C VAL A 808 37.07 -44.14 -34.29
N PRO A 809 36.35 -45.30 -34.38
CA PRO A 809 37.00 -46.58 -34.62
C PRO A 809 37.81 -46.61 -35.94
N LYS A 810 37.36 -45.89 -36.97
CA LYS A 810 38.01 -45.84 -38.29
C LYS A 810 39.24 -44.94 -38.26
N CYS A 811 39.15 -43.78 -37.63
CA CYS A 811 40.27 -42.86 -37.44
C CYS A 811 41.36 -43.52 -36.59
N PHE A 812 40.97 -44.30 -35.59
CA PHE A 812 41.90 -45.06 -34.74
C PHE A 812 42.71 -46.08 -35.55
N ILE A 813 42.07 -46.86 -36.42
CA ILE A 813 42.78 -47.83 -37.27
C ILE A 813 43.71 -47.13 -38.27
N ILE A 814 43.25 -46.03 -38.90
CA ILE A 814 44.03 -45.28 -39.89
C ILE A 814 45.29 -44.64 -39.26
N LEU A 815 45.18 -44.08 -38.05
CA LEU A 815 46.27 -43.35 -37.40
C LEU A 815 47.22 -44.22 -36.57
N PHE A 816 46.70 -45.20 -35.82
CA PHE A 816 47.48 -45.91 -34.80
C PHE A 816 47.77 -47.39 -35.15
N ARG A 817 47.08 -47.99 -36.13
CA ARG A 817 47.26 -49.40 -36.53
C ARG A 817 47.33 -49.57 -38.06
N PRO A 818 48.32 -48.97 -38.76
CA PRO A 818 48.44 -49.04 -40.22
C PRO A 818 48.63 -50.47 -40.77
N ASN A 819 49.15 -51.41 -39.97
CA ASN A 819 49.41 -52.80 -40.37
C ASN A 819 48.12 -53.60 -40.68
N MET A 820 46.96 -53.17 -40.18
CA MET A 820 45.66 -53.80 -40.49
C MET A 820 44.96 -53.19 -41.71
N ASN A 821 45.64 -52.28 -42.41
CA ASN A 821 45.13 -51.59 -43.61
C ASN A 821 45.55 -52.32 -44.90
N SER A 822 45.88 -53.62 -44.85
CA SER A 822 46.23 -54.45 -46.00
C SER A 822 45.00 -55.18 -46.54
N ARG A 823 44.95 -55.41 -47.86
CA ARG A 823 43.84 -56.10 -48.55
C ARG A 823 43.65 -57.54 -48.05
N GLU A 824 44.73 -58.14 -47.52
CA GLU A 824 44.79 -59.53 -47.05
C GLU A 824 44.08 -59.74 -45.70
N HIS A 825 44.17 -58.78 -44.77
CA HIS A 825 43.40 -58.81 -43.51
C HIS A 825 41.91 -58.49 -43.71
N ILE A 826 41.55 -57.75 -44.77
CA ILE A 826 40.16 -57.34 -45.05
C ILE A 826 39.34 -58.46 -45.73
N MET A 827 39.99 -59.41 -46.43
CA MET A 827 39.30 -60.43 -47.23
C MET A 827 39.33 -61.85 -46.64
N GLY A 828 39.88 -62.07 -45.43
CA GLY A 828 39.77 -63.33 -44.69
C GLY A 828 40.00 -64.58 -45.54
N LYS A 829 41.22 -64.80 -46.03
CA LYS A 829 41.57 -66.05 -46.71
C LYS A 829 42.18 -67.01 -45.69
N GLU A 830 41.45 -68.08 -45.36
CA GLU A 830 41.92 -69.19 -44.54
C GLU A 830 43.25 -69.73 -45.08
N ARG A 831 44.24 -69.83 -44.19
CA ARG A 831 45.34 -70.78 -44.33
C ARG A 831 45.17 -71.80 -43.21
N ASP A 832 44.86 -73.03 -43.60
CA ASP A 832 44.96 -74.22 -42.76
C ASP A 832 46.37 -74.31 -42.17
N THR A 833 46.48 -74.05 -40.87
CA THR A 833 47.41 -74.67 -39.91
C THR A 833 46.98 -74.18 -38.54
N ASP A 834 46.81 -75.10 -37.59
CA ASP A 834 46.44 -74.88 -36.18
C ASP A 834 47.08 -73.63 -35.57
N TYR A 835 46.34 -72.52 -35.63
CA TYR A 835 46.60 -71.28 -34.92
C TYR A 835 45.26 -70.56 -34.81
N CYS A 836 44.89 -70.12 -33.62
CA CYS A 836 43.64 -69.44 -33.34
C CYS A 836 43.90 -67.91 -33.31
N PRO A 837 43.43 -67.10 -34.28
CA PRO A 837 43.35 -65.64 -34.19
C PRO A 837 41.88 -65.22 -33.93
N ASP A 838 41.46 -64.17 -33.21
CA ASP A 838 42.07 -63.03 -32.56
C ASP A 838 41.16 -62.64 -31.37
N LEU A 839 41.60 -62.83 -30.13
CA LEU A 839 40.83 -62.45 -28.93
C LEU A 839 41.04 -60.97 -28.53
N GLU A 840 42.09 -60.32 -29.03
CA GLU A 840 42.46 -58.93 -28.68
C GLU A 840 41.49 -57.88 -29.28
N TYR A 841 40.91 -58.13 -30.46
CA TYR A 841 40.04 -57.17 -31.14
C TYR A 841 38.65 -57.05 -30.47
N VAL A 842 38.19 -58.14 -29.84
CA VAL A 842 36.90 -58.21 -29.15
C VAL A 842 36.93 -57.41 -27.84
N PHE A 843 38.05 -57.44 -27.11
CA PHE A 843 38.22 -56.72 -25.85
C PHE A 843 38.32 -55.19 -26.02
N ALA A 844 39.15 -54.70 -26.97
CA ALA A 844 39.28 -53.27 -27.23
C ALA A 844 37.96 -52.63 -27.74
N SER A 845 37.20 -53.37 -28.54
CA SER A 845 35.89 -52.96 -29.07
C SER A 845 34.77 -53.00 -28.02
N SER A 846 34.80 -53.96 -27.09
CA SER A 846 33.86 -54.08 -25.96
C SER A 846 34.02 -52.94 -24.95
N ASP A 847 35.25 -52.63 -24.55
CA ASP A 847 35.53 -51.62 -23.53
C ASP A 847 35.38 -50.17 -24.05
N PHE A 848 35.74 -49.90 -25.31
CA PHE A 848 35.49 -48.60 -25.93
C PHE A 848 33.99 -48.31 -26.11
N ARG A 849 33.18 -49.34 -26.42
CA ARG A 849 31.70 -49.23 -26.48
C ARG A 849 31.08 -48.93 -25.12
N LYS A 850 31.63 -49.46 -24.02
CA LYS A 850 31.15 -49.17 -22.66
C LYS A 850 31.57 -47.77 -22.18
N CYS A 851 32.78 -47.31 -22.51
CA CYS A 851 33.27 -45.97 -22.18
C CYS A 851 32.45 -44.86 -22.88
N LEU A 852 32.14 -45.06 -24.17
CA LEU A 852 31.35 -44.11 -24.95
C LEU A 852 29.89 -44.00 -24.48
N LYS A 853 29.31 -45.11 -23.98
CA LYS A 853 27.97 -45.14 -23.36
C LYS A 853 27.87 -44.23 -22.13
N VAL A 854 28.92 -44.17 -21.32
CA VAL A 854 28.94 -43.37 -20.06
C VAL A 854 29.28 -41.89 -20.34
N LEU A 855 30.13 -41.61 -21.33
CA LEU A 855 30.49 -40.24 -21.74
C LEU A 855 29.30 -39.46 -22.34
N VAL A 856 28.47 -40.13 -23.15
CA VAL A 856 27.27 -39.50 -23.76
C VAL A 856 26.17 -39.25 -22.72
N CYS A 857 25.98 -40.17 -21.76
CA CYS A 857 25.07 -39.95 -20.63
C CYS A 857 25.54 -38.80 -19.72
N SER A 858 26.83 -38.68 -19.43
CA SER A 858 27.37 -37.63 -18.54
C SER A 858 27.34 -36.22 -19.16
N LEU A 859 27.45 -36.10 -20.49
CA LEU A 859 27.27 -34.82 -21.20
C LEU A 859 25.81 -34.32 -21.16
N PHE A 860 24.83 -35.21 -21.01
CA PHE A 860 23.40 -34.92 -20.84
C PHE A 860 23.04 -34.15 -19.56
N PHE A 861 23.91 -34.20 -18.55
CA PHE A 861 23.65 -33.64 -17.22
C PHE A 861 24.10 -32.18 -17.03
N ARG A 862 24.53 -31.48 -18.09
CA ARG A 862 25.03 -30.10 -17.97
C ARG A 862 23.94 -29.02 -17.84
N PHE A 863 22.66 -29.39 -17.84
CA PHE A 863 21.52 -28.46 -17.78
C PHE A 863 20.56 -28.77 -16.63
N GLN A 864 20.03 -27.68 -16.07
CA GLN A 864 19.25 -27.62 -14.84
C GLN A 864 17.86 -28.25 -15.05
N PHE A 865 17.68 -29.53 -14.69
CA PHE A 865 16.39 -30.23 -14.71
C PHE A 865 15.86 -30.49 -13.30
N PRO A 866 14.53 -30.55 -13.11
CA PRO A 866 13.95 -31.15 -11.92
C PRO A 866 14.36 -32.64 -11.82
N SER A 867 14.79 -33.00 -10.62
CA SER A 867 15.46 -34.25 -10.23
C SER A 867 14.77 -35.55 -10.66
N ALA A 868 13.44 -35.55 -10.84
CA ALA A 868 12.69 -36.75 -11.21
C ALA A 868 12.76 -37.11 -12.72
N ALA A 869 12.93 -36.13 -13.61
CA ALA A 869 13.02 -36.39 -15.05
C ALA A 869 14.36 -37.05 -15.44
N GLN A 870 15.45 -36.66 -14.78
CA GLN A 870 16.79 -37.22 -14.99
C GLN A 870 16.87 -38.72 -14.63
N VAL A 871 16.10 -39.15 -13.64
CA VAL A 871 16.09 -40.52 -13.12
C VAL A 871 15.32 -41.45 -14.06
N VAL A 872 14.13 -41.02 -14.51
CA VAL A 872 13.32 -41.75 -15.49
C VAL A 872 14.05 -41.89 -16.83
N LEU A 873 14.84 -40.88 -17.22
CA LEU A 873 15.69 -40.93 -18.41
C LEU A 873 16.78 -41.98 -18.30
N LEU A 874 17.48 -42.01 -17.16
CA LEU A 874 18.55 -42.96 -16.90
C LEU A 874 18.06 -44.42 -16.94
N ASP A 875 16.82 -44.65 -16.50
CA ASP A 875 16.23 -45.99 -16.41
C ASP A 875 15.53 -46.43 -17.72
N LEU A 876 14.92 -45.52 -18.49
CA LEU A 876 14.46 -45.81 -19.86
C LEU A 876 15.62 -46.13 -20.81
N ILE A 877 16.77 -45.47 -20.62
CA ILE A 877 17.99 -45.74 -21.39
C ILE A 877 18.51 -47.15 -21.06
N LYS A 878 18.54 -47.57 -19.78
CA LYS A 878 18.97 -48.94 -19.39
C LYS A 878 18.08 -50.04 -20.01
N LEU A 879 16.77 -49.82 -20.11
CA LEU A 879 15.81 -50.74 -20.73
C LEU A 879 16.02 -50.98 -22.23
N CYS A 880 16.57 -50.01 -22.97
CA CYS A 880 16.86 -50.19 -24.41
C CYS A 880 18.15 -50.99 -24.70
N PHE A 881 18.98 -51.31 -23.70
CA PHE A 881 20.36 -51.75 -23.92
C PHE A 881 20.70 -53.20 -23.51
N GLN A 882 19.71 -54.09 -23.38
CA GLN A 882 19.93 -55.48 -22.98
C GLN A 882 19.81 -56.49 -24.15
N GLU A 883 20.93 -56.86 -24.76
CA GLU A 883 21.07 -58.11 -25.52
C GLU A 883 22.40 -58.78 -25.16
N ASN A 884 22.31 -59.99 -24.60
CA ASN A 884 23.43 -60.90 -24.32
C ASN A 884 23.84 -61.63 -25.60
N PRO A 885 25.13 -61.61 -25.99
CA PRO A 885 25.65 -62.62 -26.89
C PRO A 885 26.88 -63.25 -26.22
N PHE A 886 26.70 -64.36 -25.49
CA PHE A 886 27.68 -65.45 -25.30
C PHE A 886 27.07 -66.43 -24.29
N GLY A 887 26.51 -67.54 -24.79
CA GLY A 887 26.16 -68.67 -23.96
C GLY A 887 27.41 -69.49 -23.66
N VAL A 888 28.04 -69.28 -22.50
CA VAL A 888 28.85 -70.29 -21.81
C VAL A 888 28.63 -70.13 -20.30
N MET A 889 28.35 -71.26 -19.66
CA MET A 889 27.94 -71.47 -18.27
C MET A 889 29.00 -71.00 -17.25
N SER A 890 28.62 -70.22 -16.22
CA SER A 890 29.15 -70.31 -14.84
C SER A 890 28.58 -69.24 -13.88
N VAL A 891 27.70 -69.73 -13.00
CA VAL A 891 27.36 -69.35 -11.60
C VAL A 891 26.94 -67.90 -11.25
N ALA A 892 25.70 -67.81 -10.72
CA ALA A 892 24.96 -66.67 -10.18
C ALA A 892 24.13 -65.82 -11.17
N SER A 893 23.06 -66.43 -11.68
CA SER A 893 21.91 -65.77 -12.27
C SER A 893 21.09 -65.01 -11.20
N VAL A 894 21.34 -63.72 -11.03
CA VAL A 894 20.38 -62.79 -10.39
C VAL A 894 19.65 -62.03 -11.49
N PRO A 895 18.31 -61.93 -11.50
CA PRO A 895 17.58 -61.26 -12.57
C PRO A 895 17.67 -59.73 -12.39
N TRP A 896 18.62 -59.09 -13.07
CA TRP A 896 18.80 -57.64 -13.04
C TRP A 896 17.60 -56.86 -13.61
N ASP A 897 16.77 -57.51 -14.45
CA ASP A 897 15.53 -56.96 -15.02
C ASP A 897 14.47 -56.62 -13.96
N ILE A 898 14.42 -57.37 -12.85
CA ILE A 898 13.41 -57.17 -11.79
C ILE A 898 13.71 -55.92 -10.97
N TYR A 899 14.98 -55.59 -10.76
CA TYR A 899 15.40 -54.43 -9.98
C TYR A 899 15.12 -53.12 -10.74
N GLN A 900 15.48 -53.06 -12.02
CA GLN A 900 15.22 -51.86 -12.85
C GLN A 900 13.72 -51.63 -13.10
N THR A 901 12.95 -52.68 -13.34
CA THR A 901 11.49 -52.55 -13.56
C THR A 901 10.77 -52.00 -12.32
N LYS A 902 11.18 -52.44 -11.12
CA LYS A 902 10.64 -51.89 -9.85
C LYS A 902 11.02 -50.42 -9.65
N GLN A 903 12.23 -50.03 -10.02
CA GLN A 903 12.69 -48.64 -9.93
C GLN A 903 11.88 -47.71 -10.84
N LEU A 904 11.60 -48.11 -12.10
CA LEU A 904 10.74 -47.35 -13.01
C LEU A 904 9.31 -47.26 -12.52
N CYS A 905 8.74 -48.33 -11.96
CA CYS A 905 7.39 -48.29 -11.39
C CYS A 905 7.31 -47.32 -10.20
N ILE A 906 8.33 -47.30 -9.33
CA ILE A 906 8.38 -46.38 -8.19
C ILE A 906 8.52 -44.93 -8.66
N CYS A 907 9.39 -44.65 -9.64
CA CYS A 907 9.55 -43.30 -10.20
C CYS A 907 8.31 -42.83 -10.97
N GLY A 908 7.69 -43.72 -11.73
CA GLY A 908 6.44 -43.46 -12.44
C GLY A 908 5.30 -43.15 -11.47
N MET A 909 5.13 -43.95 -10.41
CA MET A 909 4.13 -43.65 -9.37
C MET A 909 4.43 -42.33 -8.65
N TRP A 910 5.69 -42.03 -8.33
CA TRP A 910 6.05 -40.76 -7.69
C TRP A 910 5.69 -39.55 -8.58
N LEU A 911 6.04 -39.58 -9.86
CA LEU A 911 5.74 -38.51 -10.82
C LEU A 911 4.24 -38.33 -11.09
N ILE A 912 3.45 -39.41 -11.02
CA ILE A 912 2.00 -39.36 -11.26
C ILE A 912 1.25 -38.86 -10.02
N PHE A 913 1.58 -39.35 -8.83
CA PHE A 913 0.82 -39.06 -7.61
C PHE A 913 1.33 -37.85 -6.83
N SER A 914 2.61 -37.50 -6.93
CA SER A 914 3.21 -36.38 -6.19
C SER A 914 4.35 -35.75 -6.98
N PRO A 915 4.04 -35.14 -8.14
CA PRO A 915 5.05 -34.48 -8.96
C PRO A 915 5.74 -33.35 -8.18
N PRO A 916 7.03 -33.10 -8.44
CA PRO A 916 7.72 -31.92 -7.93
C PRO A 916 6.99 -30.64 -8.33
N PHE A 917 6.84 -29.69 -7.40
CA PHE A 917 6.21 -28.39 -7.63
C PHE A 917 7.07 -27.26 -7.05
N PHE A 918 6.89 -26.03 -7.53
CA PHE A 918 7.65 -24.90 -7.01
C PHE A 918 6.93 -24.28 -5.80
N GLU A 919 7.69 -23.83 -4.81
CA GLU A 919 7.21 -23.18 -3.60
C GLU A 919 7.97 -21.87 -3.39
N HIS A 920 7.26 -20.82 -2.98
CA HIS A 920 7.85 -19.52 -2.71
C HIS A 920 8.20 -19.40 -1.23
N ASP A 921 9.49 -19.36 -0.93
CA ASP A 921 9.99 -19.06 0.41
C ASP A 921 10.27 -17.55 0.49
N THR A 922 9.43 -16.86 1.25
CA THR A 922 9.54 -15.43 1.55
C THR A 922 10.13 -15.14 2.93
N ASP A 923 10.32 -16.17 3.74
CA ASP A 923 10.59 -16.02 5.17
C ASP A 923 12.08 -16.10 5.49
N THR A 924 12.87 -16.82 4.69
CA THR A 924 14.31 -16.98 4.92
C THR A 924 15.14 -15.73 4.64
N LYS A 925 14.72 -14.85 3.71
CA LYS A 925 15.38 -13.55 3.48
C LYS A 925 14.38 -12.44 3.15
N PRO A 926 14.20 -11.44 4.04
CA PRO A 926 13.31 -10.32 3.75
C PRO A 926 13.82 -9.54 2.52
N GLY A 927 12.97 -9.42 1.50
CA GLY A 927 13.25 -8.72 0.24
C GLY A 927 13.73 -9.59 -0.93
N ILE A 928 13.87 -10.91 -0.77
CA ILE A 928 14.25 -11.82 -1.86
C ILE A 928 13.29 -13.02 -1.86
N ILE A 929 12.55 -13.21 -2.96
CA ILE A 929 11.70 -14.39 -3.14
C ILE A 929 12.59 -15.56 -3.56
N ILE A 930 12.74 -16.57 -2.70
CA ILE A 930 13.48 -17.79 -3.03
C ILE A 930 12.48 -18.81 -3.57
N VAL A 931 12.63 -19.17 -4.86
CA VAL A 931 11.80 -20.22 -5.47
C VAL A 931 12.47 -21.56 -5.21
N ASN A 932 11.90 -22.34 -4.29
CA ASN A 932 12.36 -23.67 -3.96
C ASN A 932 11.62 -24.70 -4.83
N CYS A 933 12.34 -25.69 -5.34
CA CYS A 933 11.73 -26.81 -6.04
C CYS A 933 11.38 -27.89 -5.01
N SER A 934 10.12 -27.97 -4.59
CA SER A 934 9.64 -29.03 -3.72
C SER A 934 9.64 -30.35 -4.49
N GLN A 935 10.12 -31.40 -3.83
CA GLN A 935 10.20 -32.75 -4.39
C GLN A 935 8.82 -33.45 -4.46
N GLY A 936 7.76 -32.77 -4.00
CA GLY A 936 6.40 -33.31 -3.90
C GLY A 936 6.27 -34.27 -2.71
N SER A 937 6.95 -35.41 -2.76
CA SER A 937 6.99 -36.41 -1.69
C SER A 937 8.42 -36.65 -1.20
N PRO A 938 8.80 -36.14 -0.01
CA PRO A 938 10.12 -36.39 0.56
C PRO A 938 10.34 -37.89 0.84
N ILE A 939 9.28 -38.62 1.20
CA ILE A 939 9.34 -40.06 1.45
C ILE A 939 9.76 -40.81 0.17
N ALA A 940 9.16 -40.49 -0.97
CA ALA A 940 9.49 -41.14 -2.24
C ALA A 940 10.94 -40.84 -2.67
N PHE A 941 11.39 -39.59 -2.49
CA PHE A 941 12.77 -39.19 -2.77
C PHE A 941 13.79 -39.95 -1.92
N TRP A 942 13.59 -40.02 -0.60
CA TRP A 942 14.48 -40.75 0.31
C TRP A 942 14.43 -42.27 0.09
N CYS A 943 13.27 -42.83 -0.25
CA CYS A 943 13.17 -44.25 -0.63
C CYS A 943 13.97 -44.56 -1.89
N MET A 944 13.93 -43.67 -2.88
CA MET A 944 14.68 -43.84 -4.13
C MET A 944 16.20 -43.72 -3.89
N LEU A 945 16.64 -42.71 -3.12
CA LEU A 945 18.04 -42.56 -2.72
C LEU A 945 18.54 -43.75 -1.90
N GLY A 946 17.71 -44.24 -0.97
CA GLY A 946 17.99 -45.43 -0.17
C GLY A 946 18.12 -46.68 -1.03
N TYR A 947 17.28 -46.84 -2.05
CA TYR A 947 17.35 -47.94 -3.01
C TYR A 947 18.63 -47.90 -3.86
N LEU A 948 19.01 -46.72 -4.37
CA LEU A 948 20.26 -46.53 -5.11
C LEU A 948 21.49 -46.78 -4.21
N GLY A 949 21.45 -46.31 -2.96
CA GLY A 949 22.49 -46.57 -1.97
C GLY A 949 22.63 -48.06 -1.65
N LEU A 950 21.51 -48.78 -1.51
CA LEU A 950 21.49 -50.23 -1.30
C LEU A 950 22.10 -50.98 -2.49
N LEU A 951 21.73 -50.62 -3.72
CA LEU A 951 22.32 -51.19 -4.94
C LEU A 951 23.83 -50.93 -5.03
N ALA A 952 24.26 -49.71 -4.75
CA ALA A 952 25.67 -49.33 -4.79
C ALA A 952 26.49 -50.07 -3.71
N THR A 953 25.95 -50.21 -2.50
CA THR A 953 26.59 -50.95 -1.40
C THR A 953 26.67 -52.44 -1.69
N ILE A 954 25.61 -53.06 -2.21
CA ILE A 954 25.65 -54.46 -2.66
C ILE A 954 26.70 -54.63 -3.77
N SER A 955 26.71 -53.74 -4.76
CA SER A 955 27.68 -53.76 -5.87
C SER A 955 29.13 -53.63 -5.38
N PHE A 956 29.37 -52.76 -4.40
CA PHE A 956 30.66 -52.61 -3.75
C PHE A 956 31.07 -53.85 -2.95
N ILE A 957 30.15 -54.44 -2.17
CA ILE A 957 30.43 -55.66 -1.39
C ILE A 957 30.82 -56.80 -2.33
N VAL A 958 30.08 -56.99 -3.43
CA VAL A 958 30.38 -58.00 -4.45
C VAL A 958 31.74 -57.72 -5.10
N ALA A 959 32.03 -56.48 -5.48
CA ALA A 959 33.33 -56.10 -6.05
C ALA A 959 34.48 -56.31 -5.05
N PHE A 960 34.27 -55.95 -3.79
CA PHE A 960 35.26 -56.08 -2.72
C PHE A 960 35.58 -57.55 -2.39
N LEU A 961 34.57 -58.42 -2.39
CA LEU A 961 34.75 -59.87 -2.26
C LEU A 961 35.56 -60.43 -3.45
N ALA A 962 35.32 -59.92 -4.65
CA ALA A 962 36.07 -60.28 -5.86
C ALA A 962 37.54 -59.83 -5.84
N ARG A 963 37.98 -58.96 -4.90
CA ARG A 963 39.39 -58.52 -4.81
C ARG A 963 40.38 -59.64 -4.48
N ARG A 964 39.89 -60.77 -3.94
CA ARG A 964 40.73 -61.95 -3.59
C ARG A 964 41.07 -62.83 -4.80
N LEU A 965 40.59 -62.49 -6.00
CA LEU A 965 40.98 -63.17 -7.24
C LEU A 965 42.46 -62.88 -7.56
N PRO A 966 43.20 -63.86 -8.13
CA PRO A 966 44.64 -63.74 -8.40
C PRO A 966 44.97 -62.55 -9.33
N ASP A 967 46.19 -62.00 -9.18
CA ASP A 967 46.69 -60.75 -9.79
C ASP A 967 46.70 -60.71 -11.33
N SER A 968 46.29 -61.78 -12.01
CA SER A 968 46.06 -61.81 -13.46
C SER A 968 44.81 -61.02 -13.89
N PHE A 969 43.88 -60.71 -12.97
CA PHE A 969 42.67 -59.92 -13.25
C PHE A 969 42.61 -58.61 -12.42
N ASN A 970 43.37 -57.59 -12.84
CA ASN A 970 43.32 -56.26 -12.22
C ASN A 970 41.95 -55.55 -12.35
N GLU A 971 41.06 -56.06 -13.19
CA GLU A 971 39.72 -55.51 -13.45
C GLU A 971 38.84 -55.48 -12.19
N ALA A 972 38.90 -56.50 -11.33
CA ALA A 972 38.14 -56.52 -10.07
C ALA A 972 38.60 -55.43 -9.09
N LYS A 973 39.90 -55.12 -9.05
CA LYS A 973 40.46 -54.05 -8.21
C LYS A 973 40.03 -52.66 -8.70
N PHE A 974 40.03 -52.42 -10.01
CA PHE A 974 39.54 -51.17 -10.60
C PHE A 974 38.03 -50.97 -10.44
N ILE A 975 37.24 -52.03 -10.59
CA ILE A 975 35.79 -52.00 -10.31
C ILE A 975 35.54 -51.70 -8.83
N THR A 976 36.29 -52.31 -7.92
CA THR A 976 36.18 -52.03 -6.47
C THR A 976 36.54 -50.58 -6.15
N PHE A 977 37.63 -50.06 -6.72
CA PHE A 977 38.04 -48.67 -6.53
C PHE A 977 37.01 -47.69 -7.11
N SER A 978 36.44 -48.01 -8.27
CA SER A 978 35.39 -47.24 -8.89
C SER A 978 34.09 -47.22 -8.08
N MET A 979 33.69 -48.36 -7.52
CA MET A 979 32.49 -48.45 -6.67
C MET A 979 32.69 -47.80 -5.31
N LEU A 980 33.93 -47.83 -4.79
CA LEU A 980 34.31 -47.08 -3.59
C LEU A 980 34.23 -45.56 -3.84
N ALA A 981 34.77 -45.09 -4.96
CA ALA A 981 34.68 -43.68 -5.34
C ALA A 981 33.22 -43.26 -5.52
N PHE A 982 32.41 -44.07 -6.19
CA PHE A 982 30.97 -43.85 -6.33
C PHE A 982 30.27 -43.72 -4.97
N LEU A 983 30.47 -44.68 -4.06
CA LEU A 983 29.89 -44.62 -2.72
C LEU A 983 30.38 -43.41 -1.92
N SER A 984 31.67 -43.06 -2.01
CA SER A 984 32.22 -41.90 -1.29
C SER A 984 31.56 -40.59 -1.72
N VAL A 985 31.32 -40.41 -3.02
CA VAL A 985 30.65 -39.21 -3.56
C VAL A 985 29.22 -39.11 -3.06
N TRP A 986 28.46 -40.22 -3.07
CA TRP A 986 27.07 -40.22 -2.63
C TRP A 986 26.90 -40.13 -1.11
N VAL A 987 27.83 -40.69 -0.32
CA VAL A 987 27.84 -40.52 1.15
C VAL A 987 28.18 -39.08 1.53
N SER A 988 29.12 -38.42 0.83
CA SER A 988 29.42 -37.00 1.04
C SER A 988 28.35 -36.06 0.49
N PHE A 989 27.59 -36.51 -0.52
CA PHE A 989 26.49 -35.73 -1.11
C PHE A 989 25.33 -35.54 -0.12
N ILE A 990 24.92 -36.57 0.63
CA ILE A 990 23.73 -36.47 1.50
C ILE A 990 23.82 -35.32 2.52
N PRO A 991 24.91 -35.16 3.29
CA PRO A 991 25.07 -34.01 4.17
C PRO A 991 25.16 -32.68 3.42
N ALA A 992 25.85 -32.65 2.27
CA ALA A 992 26.00 -31.43 1.47
C ALA A 992 24.67 -30.97 0.84
N TYR A 993 23.82 -31.91 0.45
CA TYR A 993 22.48 -31.67 -0.09
C TYR A 993 21.55 -31.11 0.98
N LEU A 994 21.56 -31.71 2.18
CA LEU A 994 20.76 -31.26 3.32
C LEU A 994 21.16 -29.87 3.83
N CYS A 995 22.42 -29.47 3.66
CA CYS A 995 22.92 -28.16 4.07
C CYS A 995 22.78 -27.07 3.01
N ALA A 996 22.41 -27.42 1.77
CA ALA A 996 22.27 -26.48 0.67
C ALA A 996 20.81 -26.02 0.54
N HIS A 997 20.60 -24.77 0.10
CA HIS A 997 19.27 -24.22 -0.18
C HIS A 997 19.24 -23.50 -1.54
N GLY A 998 18.06 -23.45 -2.17
CA GLY A 998 17.83 -22.75 -3.43
C GLY A 998 18.71 -23.26 -4.58
N MET A 999 19.43 -22.38 -5.26
CA MET A 999 20.25 -22.73 -6.44
C MET A 999 21.42 -23.69 -6.12
N TYR A 1000 21.87 -23.73 -4.86
CA TYR A 1000 23.01 -24.56 -4.45
C TYR A 1000 22.65 -26.04 -4.28
N THR A 1001 21.40 -26.39 -3.98
CA THR A 1001 20.98 -27.81 -3.90
C THR A 1001 21.13 -28.49 -5.25
N VAL A 1002 20.68 -27.79 -6.30
CA VAL A 1002 20.75 -28.27 -7.68
C VAL A 1002 22.20 -28.37 -8.16
N ALA A 1003 23.07 -27.43 -7.77
CA ALA A 1003 24.49 -27.49 -8.08
C ALA A 1003 25.19 -28.70 -7.44
N MET A 1004 24.84 -29.03 -6.18
CA MET A 1004 25.37 -30.19 -5.46
C MET A 1004 24.93 -31.52 -6.09
N GLU A 1005 23.67 -31.61 -6.52
CA GLU A 1005 23.13 -32.79 -7.23
C GLU A 1005 23.92 -33.04 -8.53
N VAL A 1006 24.09 -32.01 -9.34
CA VAL A 1006 24.82 -32.09 -10.62
C VAL A 1006 26.28 -32.49 -10.36
N PHE A 1007 26.93 -31.91 -9.35
CA PHE A 1007 28.31 -32.26 -9.00
C PHE A 1007 28.45 -33.73 -8.59
N ALA A 1008 27.53 -34.25 -7.77
CA ALA A 1008 27.56 -35.64 -7.33
C ALA A 1008 27.38 -36.61 -8.51
N ILE A 1009 26.45 -36.31 -9.43
CA ILE A 1009 26.21 -37.13 -10.63
C ILE A 1009 27.43 -37.11 -11.55
N LEU A 1010 27.99 -35.93 -11.82
CA LEU A 1010 29.15 -35.79 -12.70
C LEU A 1010 30.40 -36.45 -12.11
N SER A 1011 30.70 -36.18 -10.85
CA SER A 1011 31.87 -36.74 -10.15
C SER A 1011 31.80 -38.26 -10.09
N SER A 1012 30.64 -38.82 -9.75
CA SER A 1012 30.45 -40.27 -9.69
C SER A 1012 30.53 -40.94 -11.07
N SER A 1013 30.02 -40.28 -12.12
CA SER A 1013 30.13 -40.74 -13.51
C SER A 1013 31.57 -40.68 -14.02
N TRP A 1014 32.30 -39.61 -13.70
CA TRP A 1014 33.71 -39.46 -14.10
C TRP A 1014 34.62 -40.46 -13.39
N ALA A 1015 34.36 -40.73 -12.11
CA ALA A 1015 35.07 -41.77 -11.36
C ALA A 1015 34.90 -43.16 -12.02
N LEU A 1016 33.69 -43.49 -12.47
CA LEU A 1016 33.42 -44.72 -13.23
C LEU A 1016 34.21 -44.78 -14.54
N ILE A 1017 34.20 -43.69 -15.30
CA ILE A 1017 34.92 -43.62 -16.58
C ILE A 1017 36.42 -43.77 -16.37
N VAL A 1018 36.99 -42.98 -15.46
CA VAL A 1018 38.44 -42.94 -15.26
C VAL A 1018 38.96 -44.25 -14.71
N CYS A 1019 38.33 -44.79 -13.66
CA CYS A 1019 38.88 -45.94 -12.95
C CYS A 1019 38.79 -47.23 -13.78
N ILE A 1020 37.75 -47.39 -14.59
CA ILE A 1020 37.52 -48.62 -15.36
C ILE A 1020 38.20 -48.56 -16.73
N PHE A 1021 38.16 -47.41 -17.41
CA PHE A 1021 38.53 -47.34 -18.82
C PHE A 1021 39.89 -46.72 -19.09
N VAL A 1022 40.34 -45.74 -18.31
CA VAL A 1022 41.64 -45.09 -18.56
C VAL A 1022 42.82 -46.07 -18.45
N PRO A 1023 42.89 -46.99 -17.47
CA PRO A 1023 43.95 -48.00 -17.42
C PRO A 1023 43.97 -48.91 -18.64
N LYS A 1024 42.79 -49.30 -19.14
CA LYS A 1024 42.64 -50.13 -20.33
C LYS A 1024 43.06 -49.38 -21.60
N CYS A 1025 42.61 -48.15 -21.76
CA CYS A 1025 43.04 -47.28 -22.85
C CYS A 1025 44.56 -47.05 -22.82
N PHE A 1026 45.16 -46.86 -21.64
CA PHE A 1026 46.59 -46.68 -21.48
C PHE A 1026 47.40 -47.92 -21.88
N ILE A 1027 46.98 -49.12 -21.46
CA ILE A 1027 47.64 -50.38 -21.85
C ILE A 1027 47.52 -50.60 -23.37
N VAL A 1028 46.33 -50.37 -23.93
CA VAL A 1028 46.07 -50.53 -25.37
C VAL A 1028 46.83 -49.52 -26.24
N LEU A 1029 47.01 -48.28 -25.77
CA LEU A 1029 47.67 -47.20 -26.53
C LEU A 1029 49.19 -47.19 -26.38
N PHE A 1030 49.72 -47.49 -25.18
CA PHE A 1030 51.13 -47.25 -24.87
C PHE A 1030 51.94 -48.52 -24.53
N ARG A 1031 51.28 -49.67 -24.32
CA ARG A 1031 51.92 -50.96 -23.95
C ARG A 1031 51.36 -52.15 -24.76
N PRO A 1032 51.34 -52.13 -26.10
CA PRO A 1032 50.73 -53.20 -26.91
C PRO A 1032 51.38 -54.58 -26.70
N GLN A 1033 52.66 -54.66 -26.32
CA GLN A 1033 53.35 -55.93 -26.01
C GLN A 1033 52.83 -56.67 -24.77
N MET A 1034 52.10 -56.02 -23.85
CA MET A 1034 51.51 -56.71 -22.68
C MET A 1034 50.21 -57.47 -23.00
N ASN A 1035 49.78 -57.42 -24.26
CA ASN A 1035 48.51 -57.93 -24.73
C ASN A 1035 48.70 -59.22 -25.57
N SER A 1036 49.94 -59.72 -25.68
CA SER A 1036 50.28 -61.00 -26.31
C SER A 1036 49.95 -62.19 -25.40
N ARG A 1037 49.57 -63.32 -26.00
CA ARG A 1037 49.15 -64.54 -25.30
C ARG A 1037 50.22 -65.05 -24.32
N GLU A 1038 51.50 -64.90 -24.64
CA GLU A 1038 52.63 -65.32 -23.80
C GLU A 1038 52.66 -64.60 -22.44
N HIS A 1039 52.37 -63.30 -22.38
CA HIS A 1039 52.37 -62.57 -21.12
C HIS A 1039 51.18 -62.90 -20.21
N LEU A 1040 50.07 -63.40 -20.77
CA LEU A 1040 48.87 -63.79 -20.03
C LEU A 1040 48.93 -65.23 -19.49
N THR A 1041 49.63 -66.15 -20.17
CA THR A 1041 49.77 -67.55 -19.73
C THR A 1041 51.01 -67.82 -18.88
N ILE A 1042 52.12 -67.07 -19.05
CA ILE A 1042 53.38 -67.36 -18.33
C ILE A 1042 53.25 -67.17 -16.80
N LYS A 1043 52.25 -66.42 -16.31
CA LYS A 1043 52.03 -66.22 -14.86
C LYS A 1043 51.18 -67.30 -14.17
N SER A 1044 50.58 -68.26 -14.89
CA SER A 1044 49.77 -69.33 -14.28
C SER A 1044 50.52 -70.64 -14.02
N LEU A 1045 51.82 -70.71 -14.33
CA LEU A 1045 52.62 -71.94 -14.26
C LEU A 1045 53.82 -71.87 -13.30
N GLY A 1046 53.85 -70.89 -12.39
CA GLY A 1046 54.92 -70.76 -11.40
C GLY A 1046 54.41 -70.35 -10.03
N THR A 1047 53.89 -71.32 -9.26
CA THR A 1047 54.15 -71.57 -7.83
C THR A 1047 53.13 -72.61 -7.34
N SER A 1048 53.59 -73.86 -7.19
CA SER A 1048 53.03 -74.85 -6.26
C SER A 1048 53.32 -74.44 -4.82
#